data_AF-A0A4Q1KZF2-F1
#
_entry.id   AF-A0A4Q1KZF2-F1
#
_cell.length_a   1.000
_cell.length_b   1.000
_cell.length_c   1.000
_cell.angle_alpha   90.00
_cell.angle_beta   90.00
_cell.angle_gamma   90.00
#
_symmetry.space_group_name_H-M   'P 1'
#
loop_
_entity.id
_entity.type
_entity.pdbx_description
1 polymer ?
#
loop_
_entity_poly.entity_id
_entity_poly.type
_entity_poly.pdbx_seq_one_letter_code
_entity_poly.pdbx_strand_id
1 'polypeptide(L)'
;MKTLTQNFETKHNTAPFSQIQLADYKTAFEATIAQARAEIDAIVNNTDVPSFENTIEALDFSGESLDRLSSIFFNLNSAETCDEMQKIAQEVSPMLTEFSNDIALNEDLFKRIKAVYDQKDKLILTTEQATLLDKKFKGFSRNGALLSEEDKLKLREIDTELAKLKLTYGENVLAETNNYQLHITNEADLKGLPDGSKEMAASLAKSNGLNGWVFTLDFPSYLPFVTYVDNRELRKEIAIAAGKKAFQNNEFDNKENVKRIVELRHKRANLLGYESHSHFVLEERMAQHPDKVKAFLNDLLEKAKPAALKEFAELTAFAKELDGIEQLEKWDGAYYSEKLKQKLFSLDDELLKPYFQLEKVLNGAFTIAEKLFGIKFKEVFDIDKYHNDVQTFEVLDFQDELVAVFYADFFPRKGKRNGAWMTSFKPQHIKNGVNERPHVSIVCNFTPPTETKPSLLTFNEVTTLFHEFGHALHGMLANTTYPSLSGTSVYWDFVELPSQVMENWCYEPEALALFAKHYQSGDVIPQHFVEKIKESASFLEGMATLRQLSFGLLDMAYHGKSQTIDDVKAFEKAAFEGTSLYPDVEENCMSTSFSHIFQGGYSSGYYSYKWAEVLDADAFAYFQEKGIFNHEVATKFKDNVLSKGGTELPMELYKKFRGQEPKVEALLKRAGLV
;
A
#
# COMPACT_ATOMS: atom_id res chain seq x y z
N MET A 1 4.40 -13.40 28.09
CA MET A 1 5.30 -14.33 27.36
C MET A 1 4.57 -15.51 26.70
N LYS A 2 3.92 -16.44 27.45
CA LYS A 2 3.26 -17.64 26.85
C LYS A 2 2.27 -17.32 25.74
N THR A 3 1.57 -16.20 25.85
CA THR A 3 0.55 -15.76 24.90
C THR A 3 1.09 -15.61 23.47
N LEU A 4 2.32 -15.13 23.28
CA LEU A 4 2.88 -14.81 21.96
C LEU A 4 3.76 -15.92 21.36
N THR A 5 4.03 -17.00 22.09
CA THR A 5 4.96 -18.07 21.67
C THR A 5 4.27 -19.42 21.43
N GLN A 6 2.94 -19.44 21.43
CA GLN A 6 2.11 -20.62 21.26
C GLN A 6 0.91 -20.30 20.36
N ASN A 7 0.26 -21.35 19.83
CA ASN A 7 -1.00 -21.20 19.12
C ASN A 7 -2.06 -20.56 20.03
N PHE A 8 -2.78 -19.57 19.51
CA PHE A 8 -3.88 -18.93 20.22
C PHE A 8 -5.08 -19.87 20.37
N GLU A 9 -5.62 -19.97 21.58
CA GLU A 9 -6.83 -20.75 21.90
C GLU A 9 -8.14 -19.96 21.67
N THR A 10 -8.02 -18.73 21.20
CA THR A 10 -9.14 -17.87 20.79
C THR A 10 -9.88 -18.47 19.59
N LYS A 11 -11.11 -17.98 19.39
CA LYS A 11 -11.93 -18.32 18.23
C LYS A 11 -11.13 -18.09 16.94
N HIS A 12 -11.16 -19.07 16.03
CA HIS A 12 -10.40 -19.07 14.77
C HIS A 12 -8.90 -18.83 14.92
N ASN A 13 -8.32 -19.02 16.12
CA ASN A 13 -6.91 -18.71 16.39
C ASN A 13 -6.58 -17.20 16.20
N THR A 14 -7.51 -16.30 16.49
CA THR A 14 -7.28 -14.83 16.37
C THR A 14 -6.33 -14.30 17.44
N ALA A 15 -5.56 -13.24 17.15
CA ALA A 15 -4.67 -12.66 18.15
C ALA A 15 -5.45 -12.13 19.37
N PRO A 16 -5.09 -12.49 20.61
CA PRO A 16 -5.71 -11.96 21.82
C PRO A 16 -5.10 -10.59 22.18
N PHE A 17 -5.37 -9.57 21.36
CA PHE A 17 -4.76 -8.24 21.46
C PHE A 17 -4.80 -7.63 22.87
N SER A 18 -5.92 -7.76 23.59
CA SER A 18 -6.07 -7.27 24.97
C SER A 18 -5.15 -7.95 26.00
N GLN A 19 -4.63 -9.13 25.69
CA GLN A 19 -3.73 -9.90 26.55
C GLN A 19 -2.25 -9.71 26.20
N ILE A 20 -1.95 -9.04 25.09
CA ILE A 20 -0.57 -8.79 24.65
C ILE A 20 -0.03 -7.56 25.38
N GLN A 21 1.11 -7.73 26.07
CA GLN A 21 1.81 -6.65 26.76
C GLN A 21 3.04 -6.23 25.96
N LEU A 22 3.34 -4.93 25.86
CA LEU A 22 4.50 -4.42 25.12
C LEU A 22 5.82 -5.06 25.59
N ALA A 23 5.98 -5.18 26.90
CA ALA A 23 7.16 -5.77 27.53
C ALA A 23 7.39 -7.26 27.16
N ASP A 24 6.39 -7.97 26.65
CA ASP A 24 6.52 -9.37 26.25
C ASP A 24 7.14 -9.54 24.84
N TYR A 25 7.10 -8.52 23.99
CA TYR A 25 7.48 -8.67 22.58
C TYR A 25 8.92 -9.12 22.39
N LYS A 26 9.87 -8.45 23.06
CA LYS A 26 11.30 -8.75 22.90
C LYS A 26 11.60 -10.22 23.23
N THR A 27 11.17 -10.67 24.41
CA THR A 27 11.37 -12.06 24.83
C THR A 27 10.61 -13.05 23.95
N ALA A 28 9.44 -12.67 23.42
CA ALA A 28 8.72 -13.50 22.45
C ALA A 28 9.48 -13.63 21.11
N PHE A 29 10.09 -12.54 20.62
CA PHE A 29 10.95 -12.58 19.43
C PHE A 29 12.20 -13.45 19.67
N GLU A 30 12.88 -13.31 20.79
CA GLU A 30 14.02 -14.16 21.17
C GLU A 30 13.63 -15.65 21.15
N ALA A 31 12.49 -15.99 21.76
CA ALA A 31 12.01 -17.37 21.84
C ALA A 31 11.58 -17.94 20.47
N THR A 32 10.83 -17.17 19.68
CA THR A 32 10.34 -17.61 18.36
C THR A 32 11.46 -17.67 17.32
N ILE A 33 12.46 -16.80 17.39
CA ILE A 33 13.71 -16.93 16.60
C ILE A 33 14.44 -18.23 16.97
N ALA A 34 14.56 -18.56 18.26
CA ALA A 34 15.19 -19.80 18.68
C ALA A 34 14.44 -21.05 18.19
N GLN A 35 13.10 -21.02 18.21
CA GLN A 35 12.26 -22.09 17.65
C GLN A 35 12.49 -22.23 16.15
N ALA A 36 12.43 -21.13 15.40
CA ALA A 36 12.63 -21.13 13.96
C ALA A 36 14.05 -21.62 13.59
N ARG A 37 15.09 -21.23 14.35
CA ARG A 37 16.45 -21.78 14.18
C ARG A 37 16.49 -23.29 14.34
N ALA A 38 15.83 -23.84 15.37
CA ALA A 38 15.79 -25.27 15.59
C ALA A 38 15.08 -26.03 14.45
N GLU A 39 14.03 -25.45 13.86
CA GLU A 39 13.35 -26.00 12.67
C GLU A 39 14.28 -26.00 11.44
N ILE A 40 15.03 -24.92 11.23
CA ILE A 40 16.04 -24.83 10.17
C ILE A 40 17.16 -25.85 10.39
N ASP A 41 17.67 -25.97 11.62
CA ASP A 41 18.70 -26.94 11.98
C ASP A 41 18.22 -28.38 11.76
N ALA A 42 16.94 -28.67 11.99
CA ALA A 42 16.37 -29.99 11.70
C ALA A 42 16.38 -30.30 10.19
N ILE A 43 16.14 -29.31 9.33
CA ILE A 43 16.24 -29.47 7.88
C ILE A 43 17.70 -29.71 7.47
N VAL A 44 18.62 -28.89 7.99
CA VAL A 44 20.06 -28.99 7.70
C VAL A 44 20.61 -30.35 8.11
N ASN A 45 20.29 -30.80 9.32
CA ASN A 45 20.81 -32.04 9.91
C ASN A 45 20.06 -33.31 9.47
N ASN A 46 19.05 -33.21 8.61
CA ASN A 46 18.34 -34.38 8.11
C ASN A 46 19.28 -35.27 7.28
N THR A 47 19.49 -36.51 7.71
CA THR A 47 20.42 -37.45 7.06
C THR A 47 19.88 -38.08 5.78
N ASP A 48 18.58 -37.95 5.51
CA ASP A 48 17.98 -38.43 4.28
C ASP A 48 18.41 -37.58 3.09
N VAL A 49 18.41 -38.20 1.90
CA VAL A 49 18.71 -37.52 0.63
C VAL A 49 17.76 -36.32 0.47
N PRO A 50 18.26 -35.11 0.15
CA PRO A 50 17.41 -33.94 -0.03
C PRO A 50 16.30 -34.19 -1.05
N SER A 51 15.06 -33.96 -0.63
CA SER A 51 13.85 -34.04 -1.46
C SER A 51 13.08 -32.73 -1.39
N PHE A 52 12.04 -32.60 -2.22
CA PHE A 52 11.15 -31.44 -2.16
C PHE A 52 10.51 -31.32 -0.77
N GLU A 53 10.00 -32.42 -0.24
CA GLU A 53 9.28 -32.49 1.04
C GLU A 53 10.19 -32.17 2.23
N ASN A 54 11.34 -32.85 2.33
CA ASN A 54 12.22 -32.73 3.49
C ASN A 54 13.10 -31.48 3.51
N THR A 55 13.07 -30.67 2.45
CA THR A 55 13.90 -29.47 2.32
C THR A 55 13.10 -28.24 1.92
N ILE A 56 12.39 -28.28 0.79
CA ILE A 56 11.72 -27.08 0.22
C ILE A 56 10.40 -26.81 0.95
N GLU A 57 9.56 -27.83 1.07
CA GLU A 57 8.29 -27.76 1.79
C GLU A 57 8.51 -27.58 3.29
N ALA A 58 9.43 -28.35 3.89
CA ALA A 58 9.81 -28.18 5.29
C ALA A 58 10.29 -26.75 5.59
N LEU A 59 11.07 -26.14 4.71
CA LEU A 59 11.52 -24.75 4.86
C LEU A 59 10.36 -23.75 4.73
N ASP A 60 9.38 -24.02 3.88
CA ASP A 60 8.25 -23.11 3.69
C ASP A 60 7.31 -23.05 4.90
N PHE A 61 7.21 -24.15 5.64
CA PHE A 61 6.44 -24.25 6.88
C PHE A 61 7.27 -24.01 8.15
N SER A 62 8.50 -23.52 8.03
CA SER A 62 9.33 -23.12 9.17
C SER A 62 9.09 -21.67 9.57
N GLY A 63 9.28 -21.35 10.85
CA GLY A 63 9.17 -19.99 11.36
C GLY A 63 7.75 -19.47 11.54
N GLU A 64 6.71 -20.31 11.43
CA GLU A 64 5.29 -19.89 11.49
C GLU A 64 4.96 -19.03 12.72
N SER A 65 5.50 -19.38 13.88
CA SER A 65 5.29 -18.62 15.13
C SER A 65 5.97 -17.24 15.09
N LEU A 66 7.17 -17.15 14.50
CA LEU A 66 7.89 -15.90 14.32
C LEU A 66 7.19 -14.99 13.31
N ASP A 67 6.70 -15.56 12.21
CA ASP A 67 5.96 -14.83 11.17
C ASP A 67 4.65 -14.27 11.73
N ARG A 68 3.92 -15.07 12.51
CA ARG A 68 2.69 -14.65 13.20
C ARG A 68 2.96 -13.50 14.17
N LEU A 69 4.01 -13.61 15.00
CA LEU A 69 4.43 -12.57 15.93
C LEU A 69 4.83 -11.28 15.21
N SER A 70 5.67 -11.41 14.17
CA SER A 70 6.15 -10.28 13.37
C SER A 70 5.01 -9.54 12.71
N SER A 71 4.06 -10.26 12.10
CA SER A 71 2.90 -9.68 11.43
C SER A 71 2.01 -8.89 12.39
N ILE A 72 1.78 -9.42 13.60
CA ILE A 72 1.06 -8.70 14.65
C ILE A 72 1.82 -7.43 15.07
N PHE A 73 3.10 -7.57 15.43
CA PHE A 73 3.91 -6.47 15.95
C PHE A 73 4.05 -5.32 14.95
N PHE A 74 4.43 -5.60 13.69
CA PHE A 74 4.67 -4.54 12.70
C PHE A 74 3.38 -3.92 12.15
N ASN A 75 2.26 -4.65 12.17
CA ASN A 75 0.96 -4.03 11.93
C ASN A 75 0.63 -3.01 13.01
N LEU A 76 0.78 -3.37 14.29
CA LEU A 76 0.54 -2.44 15.40
C LEU A 76 1.52 -1.27 15.36
N ASN A 77 2.80 -1.49 15.05
CA ASN A 77 3.76 -0.41 14.88
C ASN A 77 3.41 0.54 13.71
N SER A 78 2.54 0.13 12.79
CA SER A 78 2.05 0.97 11.69
C SER A 78 0.68 1.60 11.99
N ALA A 79 -0.19 0.89 12.71
CA ALA A 79 -1.59 1.25 12.92
C ALA A 79 -1.88 1.87 14.30
N GLU A 80 -1.09 1.54 15.32
CA GLU A 80 -1.32 1.91 16.72
C GLU A 80 0.00 1.96 17.51
N THR A 81 1.00 2.69 16.99
CA THR A 81 2.31 2.79 17.63
C THR A 81 2.37 3.81 18.77
N CYS A 82 3.39 3.67 19.59
CA CYS A 82 3.77 4.59 20.65
C CYS A 82 5.30 4.57 20.83
N ASP A 83 5.85 5.51 21.61
CA ASP A 83 7.28 5.62 21.85
C ASP A 83 7.92 4.31 22.35
N GLU A 84 7.20 3.54 23.17
CA GLU A 84 7.67 2.24 23.67
C GLU A 84 7.70 1.18 22.57
N MET A 85 6.66 1.10 21.73
CA MET A 85 6.61 0.17 20.60
C MET A 85 7.67 0.50 19.54
N GLN A 86 7.91 1.77 19.24
CA GLN A 86 8.99 2.20 18.34
C GLN A 86 10.37 1.79 18.87
N LYS A 87 10.62 1.98 20.18
CA LYS A 87 11.87 1.50 20.81
C LYS A 87 12.02 -0.01 20.68
N ILE A 88 10.96 -0.77 20.93
CA ILE A 88 10.98 -2.22 20.73
C ILE A 88 11.28 -2.55 19.26
N ALA A 89 10.68 -1.82 18.30
CA ALA A 89 10.91 -2.04 16.87
C ALA A 89 12.39 -1.85 16.51
N GLN A 90 13.05 -0.84 17.07
CA GLN A 90 14.49 -0.58 16.90
C GLN A 90 15.37 -1.69 17.52
N GLU A 91 14.91 -2.36 18.57
CA GLU A 91 15.62 -3.49 19.21
C GLU A 91 15.42 -4.81 18.45
N VAL A 92 14.19 -5.12 18.01
CA VAL A 92 13.85 -6.43 17.43
C VAL A 92 14.18 -6.52 15.94
N SER A 93 14.16 -5.41 15.21
CA SER A 93 14.42 -5.42 13.77
C SER A 93 15.84 -5.87 13.39
N PRO A 94 16.90 -5.48 14.15
CA PRO A 94 18.23 -6.06 13.98
C PRO A 94 18.25 -7.58 14.23
N MET A 95 17.54 -8.07 15.24
CA MET A 95 17.49 -9.51 15.55
C MET A 95 16.84 -10.31 14.41
N LEU A 96 15.74 -9.78 13.84
CA LEU A 96 15.07 -10.39 12.69
C LEU A 96 15.96 -10.37 11.44
N THR A 97 16.70 -9.27 11.23
CA THR A 97 17.63 -9.14 10.12
C THR A 97 18.81 -10.11 10.25
N GLU A 98 19.34 -10.27 11.46
CA GLU A 98 20.38 -11.25 11.76
C GLU A 98 19.89 -12.68 11.48
N PHE A 99 18.69 -13.04 11.97
CA PHE A 99 18.09 -14.35 11.72
C PHE A 99 17.83 -14.60 10.22
N SER A 100 17.29 -13.62 9.51
CA SER A 100 17.09 -13.73 8.06
C SER A 100 18.41 -13.94 7.30
N ASN A 101 19.48 -13.27 7.71
CA ASN A 101 20.81 -13.47 7.14
C ASN A 101 21.37 -14.85 7.49
N ASP A 102 21.14 -15.33 8.71
CA ASP A 102 21.55 -16.68 9.11
C ASP A 102 20.89 -17.75 8.27
N ILE A 103 19.64 -17.57 7.84
CA ILE A 103 18.99 -18.47 6.90
C ILE A 103 19.59 -18.31 5.50
N ALA A 104 19.51 -17.10 4.92
CA ALA A 104 19.85 -16.86 3.51
C ALA A 104 21.31 -17.19 3.17
N LEU A 105 22.21 -17.07 4.15
CA LEU A 105 23.65 -17.31 4.00
C LEU A 105 24.12 -18.67 4.53
N ASN A 106 23.19 -19.51 5.01
CA ASN A 106 23.48 -20.86 5.49
C ASN A 106 23.90 -21.76 4.32
N GLU A 107 25.20 -22.09 4.26
CA GLU A 107 25.78 -22.88 3.18
C GLU A 107 25.21 -24.29 3.12
N ASP A 108 24.99 -24.94 4.27
CA ASP A 108 24.52 -26.31 4.32
C ASP A 108 23.05 -26.43 3.96
N LEU A 109 22.21 -25.48 4.39
CA LEU A 109 20.84 -25.37 3.93
C LEU A 109 20.79 -25.13 2.41
N PHE A 110 21.62 -24.21 1.89
CA PHE A 110 21.67 -23.94 0.46
C PHE A 110 22.13 -25.16 -0.35
N LYS A 111 23.10 -25.94 0.14
CA LYS A 111 23.52 -27.21 -0.49
C LYS A 111 22.33 -28.17 -0.65
N ARG A 112 21.47 -28.29 0.37
CA ARG A 112 20.26 -29.12 0.29
C ARG A 112 19.28 -28.59 -0.75
N ILE A 113 18.97 -27.29 -0.71
CA ILE A 113 18.06 -26.64 -1.68
C ILE A 113 18.59 -26.83 -3.10
N LYS A 114 19.88 -26.57 -3.32
CA LYS A 114 20.53 -26.73 -4.61
C LYS A 114 20.49 -28.18 -5.10
N ALA A 115 20.68 -29.16 -4.22
CA ALA A 115 20.60 -30.57 -4.59
C ALA A 115 19.22 -30.97 -5.12
N VAL A 116 18.14 -30.39 -4.56
CA VAL A 116 16.78 -30.57 -5.08
C VAL A 116 16.61 -29.82 -6.40
N TYR A 117 17.06 -28.57 -6.47
CA TYR A 117 16.93 -27.72 -7.66
C TYR A 117 17.67 -28.28 -8.89
N ASP A 118 18.88 -28.82 -8.71
CA ASP A 118 19.67 -29.45 -9.78
C ASP A 118 18.99 -30.70 -10.38
N GLN A 119 17.98 -31.24 -9.69
CA GLN A 119 17.20 -32.40 -10.11
C GLN A 119 15.80 -32.02 -10.62
N LYS A 120 15.44 -30.73 -10.67
CA LYS A 120 14.07 -30.25 -10.95
C LYS A 120 13.43 -30.87 -12.19
N ASP A 121 14.20 -31.08 -13.25
CA ASP A 121 13.70 -31.64 -14.52
C ASP A 121 13.37 -33.15 -14.45
N LYS A 122 13.78 -33.82 -13.37
CA LYS A 122 13.49 -35.24 -13.09
C LYS A 122 12.38 -35.43 -12.07
N LEU A 123 11.99 -34.38 -11.35
CA LEU A 123 10.95 -34.42 -10.34
C LEU A 123 9.58 -34.28 -11.01
N ILE A 124 8.59 -35.01 -10.50
CA ILE A 124 7.18 -34.83 -10.89
C ILE A 124 6.57 -33.87 -9.88
N LEU A 125 6.72 -32.56 -10.14
CA LEU A 125 6.19 -31.50 -9.30
C LEU A 125 4.90 -30.94 -9.92
N THR A 126 3.96 -30.54 -9.06
CA THR A 126 2.88 -29.65 -9.49
C THR A 126 3.44 -28.28 -9.88
N THR A 127 2.67 -27.47 -10.60
CA THR A 127 3.10 -26.10 -10.96
C THR A 127 3.45 -25.27 -9.72
N GLU A 128 2.64 -25.35 -8.67
CA GLU A 128 2.87 -24.64 -7.41
C GLU A 128 4.18 -25.10 -6.73
N GLN A 129 4.45 -26.41 -6.69
CA GLN A 129 5.70 -26.95 -6.15
C GLN A 129 6.93 -26.52 -6.97
N ALA A 130 6.84 -26.55 -8.31
CA ALA A 130 7.90 -26.09 -9.19
C ALA A 130 8.21 -24.61 -8.98
N THR A 131 7.17 -23.78 -8.83
CA THR A 131 7.31 -22.35 -8.52
C THR A 131 7.95 -22.14 -7.14
N LEU A 132 7.53 -22.90 -6.12
CA LEU A 132 8.15 -22.81 -4.79
C LEU A 132 9.64 -23.16 -4.84
N LEU A 133 10.00 -24.24 -5.53
CA LEU A 133 11.39 -24.67 -5.69
C LEU A 133 12.24 -23.58 -6.37
N ASP A 134 11.74 -22.96 -7.45
CA ASP A 134 12.41 -21.85 -8.13
C ASP A 134 12.59 -20.66 -7.20
N LYS A 135 11.52 -20.23 -6.52
CA LYS A 135 11.56 -19.10 -5.59
C LYS A 135 12.50 -19.34 -4.41
N LYS A 136 12.50 -20.53 -3.81
CA LYS A 136 13.43 -20.85 -2.70
C LYS A 136 14.87 -20.87 -3.19
N PHE A 137 15.16 -21.50 -4.32
CA PHE A 137 16.52 -21.49 -4.87
C PHE A 137 17.02 -20.07 -5.16
N LYS A 138 16.22 -19.27 -5.87
CA LYS A 138 16.50 -17.86 -6.18
C LYS A 138 16.61 -17.00 -4.92
N GLY A 139 15.75 -17.24 -3.94
CA GLY A 139 15.77 -16.56 -2.65
C GLY A 139 17.10 -16.70 -1.91
N PHE A 140 17.84 -17.78 -2.13
CA PHE A 140 19.18 -17.95 -1.57
C PHE A 140 20.28 -17.46 -2.52
N SER A 141 20.23 -17.87 -3.80
CA SER A 141 21.30 -17.55 -4.75
C SER A 141 21.43 -16.04 -5.00
N ARG A 142 20.31 -15.31 -4.98
CA ARG A 142 20.26 -13.85 -5.14
C ARG A 142 20.50 -13.08 -3.84
N ASN A 143 20.53 -13.76 -2.68
CA ASN A 143 20.72 -13.11 -1.37
C ASN A 143 21.98 -13.62 -0.66
N GLY A 144 23.01 -13.95 -1.43
CA GLY A 144 24.37 -14.08 -0.90
C GLY A 144 24.80 -15.49 -0.51
N ALA A 145 23.97 -16.52 -0.72
CA ALA A 145 24.36 -17.90 -0.43
C ALA A 145 25.62 -18.36 -1.20
N LEU A 146 25.89 -17.73 -2.35
CA LEU A 146 27.03 -18.01 -3.23
C LEU A 146 28.25 -17.09 -2.98
N LEU A 147 28.18 -16.17 -2.01
CA LEU A 147 29.26 -15.24 -1.71
C LEU A 147 30.39 -15.90 -0.92
N SER A 148 31.56 -15.27 -0.96
CA SER A 148 32.66 -15.58 -0.03
C SER A 148 32.26 -15.26 1.41
N GLU A 149 32.89 -15.90 2.40
CA GLU A 149 32.63 -15.59 3.82
C GLU A 149 32.88 -14.12 4.17
N GLU A 150 33.89 -13.50 3.55
CA GLU A 150 34.16 -12.06 3.72
C GLU A 150 33.00 -11.19 3.20
N ASP A 151 32.46 -11.53 2.03
CA ASP A 151 31.37 -10.78 1.41
C ASP A 151 30.03 -11.04 2.09
N LYS A 152 29.81 -12.22 2.66
CA LYS A 152 28.67 -12.51 3.54
C LYS A 152 28.65 -11.58 4.76
N LEU A 153 29.80 -11.31 5.38
CA LEU A 153 29.89 -10.36 6.49
C LEU A 153 29.53 -8.94 6.06
N LYS A 154 30.03 -8.48 4.91
CA LYS A 154 29.67 -7.17 4.35
C LYS A 154 28.17 -7.06 4.07
N LEU A 155 27.56 -8.12 3.52
CA LEU A 155 26.12 -8.16 3.24
C LEU A 155 25.30 -8.03 4.53
N ARG A 156 25.71 -8.73 5.60
CA ARG A 156 25.06 -8.66 6.93
C ARG A 156 25.09 -7.25 7.51
N GLU A 157 26.23 -6.58 7.43
CA GLU A 157 26.39 -5.19 7.89
C GLU A 157 25.46 -4.25 7.12
N ILE A 158 25.44 -4.37 5.79
CA ILE A 158 24.57 -3.58 4.90
C ILE A 158 23.09 -3.80 5.24
N ASP A 159 22.65 -5.05 5.36
CA ASP A 159 21.25 -5.39 5.60
C ASP A 159 20.77 -4.91 6.97
N THR A 160 21.62 -5.04 8.00
CA THR A 160 21.33 -4.56 9.36
C THR A 160 21.20 -3.04 9.40
N GLU A 161 22.09 -2.32 8.70
CA GLU A 161 22.04 -0.87 8.65
C GLU A 161 20.81 -0.37 7.86
N LEU A 162 20.51 -1.00 6.72
CA LEU A 162 19.31 -0.70 5.94
C LEU A 162 18.02 -0.89 6.75
N ALA A 163 17.92 -1.97 7.53
CA ALA A 163 16.74 -2.23 8.36
C ALA A 163 16.49 -1.11 9.38
N LYS A 164 17.54 -0.65 10.07
CA LYS A 164 17.46 0.47 11.03
C LYS A 164 17.08 1.79 10.36
N LEU A 165 17.76 2.14 9.27
CA LEU A 165 17.53 3.40 8.56
C LEU A 165 16.09 3.52 8.03
N LYS A 166 15.51 2.43 7.54
CA LYS A 166 14.11 2.40 7.08
C LYS A 166 13.11 2.70 8.20
N LEU A 167 13.35 2.15 9.40
CA LEU A 167 12.50 2.41 10.58
C LEU A 167 12.62 3.86 11.02
N THR A 168 13.85 4.34 11.20
CA THR A 168 14.13 5.73 11.58
C THR A 168 13.52 6.71 10.57
N TYR A 169 13.62 6.43 9.26
CA TYR A 169 12.99 7.24 8.23
C TYR A 169 11.48 7.40 8.47
N GLY A 170 10.78 6.30 8.75
CA GLY A 170 9.35 6.31 9.00
C GLY A 170 8.94 7.00 10.30
N GLU A 171 9.69 6.75 11.37
CA GLU A 171 9.50 7.40 12.68
C GLU A 171 9.65 8.93 12.56
N ASN A 172 10.67 9.39 11.82
CA ASN A 172 10.90 10.80 11.54
C ASN A 172 9.72 11.45 10.80
N VAL A 173 9.19 10.77 9.76
CA VAL A 173 8.02 11.28 9.01
C VAL A 173 6.78 11.37 9.90
N LEU A 174 6.56 10.39 10.77
CA LEU A 174 5.43 10.40 11.70
C LEU A 174 5.60 11.51 12.76
N ALA A 175 6.80 11.68 13.31
CA ALA A 175 7.10 12.75 14.26
C ALA A 175 6.86 14.13 13.66
N GLU A 176 7.35 14.39 12.44
CA GLU A 176 7.13 15.67 11.74
C GLU A 176 5.67 15.93 11.40
N THR A 177 4.91 14.87 11.07
CA THR A 177 3.46 14.98 10.87
C THR A 177 2.76 15.39 12.17
N ASN A 178 3.11 14.74 13.29
CA ASN A 178 2.49 14.97 14.59
C ASN A 178 2.90 16.31 15.24
N ASN A 179 4.10 16.81 14.95
CA ASN A 179 4.64 18.04 15.55
C ASN A 179 4.02 19.32 14.97
N TYR A 180 3.41 19.26 13.78
CA TYR A 180 2.77 20.42 13.16
C TYR A 180 1.33 20.58 13.63
N GLN A 181 1.00 21.77 14.12
CA GLN A 181 -0.37 22.20 14.39
C GLN A 181 -0.55 23.65 13.97
N LEU A 182 -1.51 23.91 13.08
CA LEU A 182 -1.98 25.24 12.73
C LEU A 182 -3.18 25.58 13.61
N HIS A 183 -2.97 26.45 14.60
CA HIS A 183 -4.01 26.89 15.53
C HIS A 183 -4.63 28.21 15.07
N ILE A 184 -5.93 28.18 14.75
CA ILE A 184 -6.68 29.35 14.27
C ILE A 184 -7.76 29.69 15.31
N THR A 185 -7.86 30.97 15.68
CA THR A 185 -8.87 31.47 16.63
C THR A 185 -9.86 32.45 15.99
N ASN A 186 -9.51 33.01 14.82
CA ASN A 186 -10.36 33.90 14.06
C ASN A 186 -11.13 33.11 13.00
N GLU A 187 -12.45 33.02 13.16
CA GLU A 187 -13.31 32.25 12.25
C GLU A 187 -13.28 32.77 10.80
N ALA A 188 -13.05 34.07 10.61
CA ALA A 188 -13.00 34.68 9.27
C ALA A 188 -11.87 34.09 8.40
N ASP A 189 -10.82 33.56 9.01
CA ASP A 189 -9.71 32.90 8.32
C ASP A 189 -10.09 31.50 7.77
N LEU A 190 -11.22 30.94 8.20
CA LEU A 190 -11.75 29.66 7.75
C LEU A 190 -12.84 29.80 6.68
N LYS A 191 -12.95 30.99 6.06
CA LYS A 191 -13.91 31.24 4.99
C LYS A 191 -13.68 30.24 3.84
N GLY A 192 -14.78 29.64 3.36
CA GLY A 192 -14.79 28.62 2.32
C GLY A 192 -14.69 27.18 2.84
N LEU A 193 -14.10 26.96 4.02
CA LEU A 193 -13.96 25.62 4.59
C LEU A 193 -15.35 25.00 4.92
N PRO A 194 -15.60 23.72 4.56
CA PRO A 194 -16.85 23.05 4.90
C PRO A 194 -17.07 22.89 6.39
N ASP A 195 -18.33 22.91 6.83
CA ASP A 195 -18.69 22.86 8.25
C ASP A 195 -18.23 21.57 8.93
N GLY A 196 -18.25 20.42 8.23
CA GLY A 196 -17.72 19.17 8.77
C GLY A 196 -16.23 19.23 9.10
N SER A 197 -15.44 19.88 8.23
CA SER A 197 -14.01 20.09 8.47
C SER A 197 -13.75 21.08 9.60
N LYS A 198 -14.57 22.13 9.75
CA LYS A 198 -14.53 23.05 10.89
C LYS A 198 -14.88 22.34 12.20
N GLU A 199 -15.93 21.52 12.22
CA GLU A 199 -16.32 20.74 13.40
C GLU A 199 -15.19 19.82 13.85
N MET A 200 -14.59 19.08 12.91
CA MET A 200 -13.44 18.20 13.20
C MET A 200 -12.25 18.97 13.79
N ALA A 201 -11.87 20.10 13.19
CA ALA A 201 -10.76 20.92 13.69
C ALA A 201 -11.07 21.55 15.06
N ALA A 202 -12.33 21.87 15.35
CA ALA A 202 -12.78 22.36 16.65
C ALA A 202 -12.77 21.25 17.71
N SER A 203 -13.20 20.04 17.36
CA SER A 203 -13.13 18.86 18.24
C SER A 203 -11.68 18.55 18.62
N LEU A 204 -10.74 18.66 17.67
CA LEU A 204 -9.31 18.49 17.94
C LEU A 204 -8.74 19.60 18.84
N ALA A 205 -9.14 20.86 18.60
CA ALA A 205 -8.76 21.96 19.49
C ALA A 205 -9.24 21.71 20.93
N LYS A 206 -10.51 21.31 21.09
CA LYS A 206 -11.13 20.97 22.38
C LYS A 206 -10.42 19.79 23.07
N SER A 207 -10.08 18.72 22.34
CA SER A 207 -9.32 17.59 22.92
C SER A 207 -7.92 18.00 23.37
N ASN A 208 -7.33 19.01 22.73
CA ASN A 208 -6.03 19.58 23.10
C ASN A 208 -6.13 20.68 24.18
N GLY A 209 -7.34 20.97 24.70
CA GLY A 209 -7.56 22.04 25.67
C GLY A 209 -7.40 23.46 25.12
N LEU A 210 -7.55 23.63 23.80
CA LEU A 210 -7.45 24.90 23.08
C LEU A 210 -8.85 25.37 22.64
N ASN A 211 -9.03 26.70 22.51
CA ASN A 211 -10.21 27.29 21.87
C ASN A 211 -9.98 27.43 20.36
N GLY A 212 -11.03 27.51 19.54
CA GLY A 212 -10.90 27.70 18.10
C GLY A 212 -10.71 26.37 17.36
N TRP A 213 -9.78 26.32 16.40
CA TRP A 213 -9.60 25.21 15.46
C TRP A 213 -8.13 24.82 15.34
N VAL A 214 -7.85 23.52 15.32
CA VAL A 214 -6.51 22.97 15.09
C VAL A 214 -6.51 22.15 13.81
N PHE A 215 -5.58 22.43 12.91
CA PHE A 215 -5.33 21.67 11.69
C PHE A 215 -3.96 21.00 11.75
N THR A 216 -3.91 19.72 11.36
CA THR A 216 -2.70 18.89 11.28
C THR A 216 -2.35 18.57 9.82
N LEU A 217 -1.23 17.85 9.65
CA LEU A 217 -0.80 17.33 8.34
C LEU A 217 -1.42 15.96 7.99
N ASP A 218 -2.31 15.44 8.84
CA ASP A 218 -3.08 14.24 8.50
C ASP A 218 -3.98 14.54 7.31
N PHE A 219 -4.11 13.58 6.40
CA PHE A 219 -4.74 13.82 5.10
C PHE A 219 -6.18 14.39 5.20
N PRO A 220 -7.07 13.91 6.09
CA PRO A 220 -8.41 14.48 6.28
C PRO A 220 -8.44 15.90 6.84
N SER A 221 -7.37 16.37 7.49
CA SER A 221 -7.21 17.76 7.94
C SER A 221 -6.61 18.62 6.82
N TYR A 222 -5.51 18.15 6.24
CA TYR A 222 -4.73 18.86 5.23
C TYR A 222 -5.51 19.12 3.94
N LEU A 223 -6.10 18.08 3.33
CA LEU A 223 -6.67 18.18 1.99
C LEU A 223 -7.84 19.17 1.95
N PRO A 224 -8.87 19.09 2.83
CA PRO A 224 -9.96 20.08 2.80
C PRO A 224 -9.46 21.50 3.04
N PHE A 225 -8.42 21.68 3.86
CA PHE A 225 -7.86 23.01 4.13
C PHE A 225 -7.29 23.65 2.85
N VAL A 226 -6.41 22.95 2.13
CA VAL A 226 -5.81 23.48 0.89
C VAL A 226 -6.79 23.51 -0.29
N THR A 227 -7.90 22.76 -0.23
CA THR A 227 -8.94 22.76 -1.26
C THR A 227 -9.92 23.93 -1.08
N TYR A 228 -10.31 24.28 0.14
CA TYR A 228 -11.47 25.14 0.36
C TYR A 228 -11.20 26.47 1.06
N VAL A 229 -10.11 26.63 1.81
CA VAL A 229 -9.84 27.89 2.54
C VAL A 229 -9.52 29.00 1.55
N ASP A 230 -10.31 30.08 1.55
CA ASP A 230 -10.13 31.23 0.66
C ASP A 230 -8.79 31.96 0.91
N ASN A 231 -8.30 31.96 2.16
CA ASN A 231 -7.06 32.61 2.56
C ASN A 231 -5.83 31.88 1.97
N ARG A 232 -5.30 32.43 0.88
CA ARG A 232 -4.15 31.87 0.14
C ARG A 232 -2.87 31.75 0.98
N GLU A 233 -2.61 32.69 1.89
CA GLU A 233 -1.40 32.63 2.73
C GLU A 233 -1.46 31.47 3.73
N LEU A 234 -2.64 31.16 4.27
CA LEU A 234 -2.81 29.98 5.12
C LEU A 234 -2.68 28.68 4.33
N ARG A 235 -3.24 28.62 3.10
CA ARG A 235 -3.02 27.47 2.21
C ARG A 235 -1.52 27.28 1.92
N LYS A 236 -0.80 28.37 1.67
CA LYS A 236 0.66 28.36 1.46
C LYS A 236 1.40 27.82 2.68
N GLU A 237 1.09 28.31 3.88
CA GLU A 237 1.74 27.88 5.12
C GLU A 237 1.64 26.36 5.31
N ILE A 238 0.43 25.80 5.25
CA ILE A 238 0.22 24.38 5.50
C ILE A 238 0.77 23.50 4.35
N ALA A 239 0.71 23.96 3.11
CA ALA A 239 1.29 23.24 1.96
C ALA A 239 2.82 23.18 2.02
N ILE A 240 3.47 24.27 2.46
CA ILE A 240 4.92 24.28 2.73
C ILE A 240 5.23 23.36 3.90
N ALA A 241 4.45 23.41 4.99
CA ALA A 241 4.62 22.51 6.13
C ALA A 241 4.52 21.02 5.74
N ALA A 242 3.54 20.67 4.89
CA ALA A 242 3.40 19.32 4.37
C ALA A 242 4.59 18.91 3.46
N GLY A 243 5.09 19.82 2.64
CA GLY A 243 6.16 19.57 1.68
C GLY A 243 7.56 19.54 2.28
N LYS A 244 7.78 20.16 3.44
CA LYS A 244 9.07 20.19 4.15
C LYS A 244 9.24 19.10 5.22
N LYS A 245 8.28 18.19 5.36
CA LYS A 245 8.35 17.08 6.35
C LYS A 245 9.68 16.33 6.22
N ALA A 246 10.40 16.22 7.34
CA ALA A 246 11.72 15.59 7.42
C ALA A 246 12.81 16.23 6.52
N PHE A 247 12.64 17.51 6.18
CA PHE A 247 13.60 18.33 5.43
C PHE A 247 13.82 19.70 6.12
N GLN A 248 14.06 19.68 7.44
CA GLN A 248 14.07 20.90 8.26
C GLN A 248 15.39 21.16 9.02
N ASN A 249 16.43 20.36 8.80
CA ASN A 249 17.69 20.42 9.57
C ASN A 249 17.50 20.27 11.09
N ASN A 250 16.52 19.47 11.51
CA ASN A 250 16.26 19.11 12.90
C ASN A 250 16.63 17.63 13.15
N GLU A 251 16.29 17.10 14.32
CA GLU A 251 16.54 15.70 14.69
C GLU A 251 15.75 14.67 13.85
N PHE A 252 14.71 15.10 13.14
CA PHE A 252 13.87 14.27 12.29
C PHE A 252 14.18 14.43 10.79
N ASP A 253 15.32 15.06 10.44
CA ASP A 253 15.73 15.26 9.06
C ASP A 253 16.13 13.93 8.39
N ASN A 254 15.60 13.65 7.21
CA ASN A 254 15.81 12.42 6.47
C ASN A 254 16.79 12.54 5.30
N LYS A 255 17.45 13.69 5.06
CA LYS A 255 18.38 13.84 3.92
C LYS A 255 19.51 12.82 3.94
N GLU A 256 20.17 12.68 5.09
CA GLU A 256 21.28 11.72 5.22
C GLU A 256 20.76 10.27 5.23
N ASN A 257 19.57 10.02 5.79
CA ASN A 257 18.92 8.71 5.69
C ASN A 257 18.65 8.32 4.24
N VAL A 258 18.13 9.23 3.40
CA VAL A 258 17.92 9.00 1.97
C VAL A 258 19.24 8.66 1.27
N LYS A 259 20.27 9.50 1.45
CA LYS A 259 21.58 9.30 0.82
C LYS A 259 22.16 7.94 1.20
N ARG A 260 22.13 7.61 2.50
CA ARG A 260 22.69 6.37 3.01
C ARG A 260 21.91 5.13 2.57
N ILE A 261 20.58 5.19 2.55
CA ILE A 261 19.73 4.09 2.04
C ILE A 261 20.04 3.80 0.57
N VAL A 262 20.13 4.83 -0.28
CA VAL A 262 20.44 4.64 -1.71
C VAL A 262 21.84 4.07 -1.90
N GLU A 263 22.83 4.61 -1.19
CA GLU A 263 24.22 4.10 -1.23
C GLU A 263 24.28 2.62 -0.83
N LEU A 264 23.67 2.25 0.29
CA LEU A 264 23.67 0.88 0.79
C LEU A 264 22.93 -0.08 -0.14
N ARG A 265 21.81 0.34 -0.75
CA ARG A 265 21.10 -0.45 -1.76
C ARG A 265 21.97 -0.76 -2.98
N HIS A 266 22.71 0.23 -3.48
CA HIS A 266 23.65 0.01 -4.59
C HIS A 266 24.82 -0.87 -4.19
N LYS A 267 25.41 -0.66 -3.00
CA LYS A 267 26.47 -1.54 -2.48
C LYS A 267 25.99 -2.98 -2.35
N ARG A 268 24.78 -3.19 -1.83
CA ARG A 268 24.14 -4.50 -1.71
C ARG A 268 23.98 -5.16 -3.08
N ALA A 269 23.42 -4.44 -4.05
CA ALA A 269 23.20 -4.97 -5.40
C ALA A 269 24.53 -5.34 -6.09
N ASN A 270 25.54 -4.46 -6.02
CA ASN A 270 26.86 -4.71 -6.59
C ASN A 270 27.56 -5.91 -5.95
N LEU A 271 27.47 -6.03 -4.63
CA LEU A 271 28.00 -7.18 -3.88
C LEU A 271 27.38 -8.50 -4.35
N LEU A 272 26.09 -8.47 -4.69
CA LEU A 272 25.33 -9.59 -5.22
C LEU A 272 25.48 -9.80 -6.75
N GLY A 273 26.33 -9.02 -7.41
CA GLY A 273 26.64 -9.15 -8.83
C GLY A 273 25.68 -8.41 -9.79
N TYR A 274 24.82 -7.54 -9.27
CA TYR A 274 23.90 -6.72 -10.06
C TYR A 274 24.47 -5.32 -10.32
N GLU A 275 24.17 -4.73 -11.48
CA GLU A 275 24.65 -3.37 -11.83
C GLU A 275 24.05 -2.26 -10.96
N SER A 276 22.81 -2.44 -10.50
CA SER A 276 22.12 -1.48 -9.64
C SER A 276 21.01 -2.14 -8.83
N HIS A 277 20.49 -1.42 -7.82
CA HIS A 277 19.33 -1.85 -7.04
C HIS A 277 18.13 -2.20 -7.93
N SER A 278 17.90 -1.44 -9.01
CA SER A 278 16.79 -1.75 -9.93
C SER A 278 17.00 -3.05 -10.71
N HIS A 279 18.23 -3.38 -11.14
CA HIS A 279 18.49 -4.66 -11.78
C HIS A 279 18.24 -5.83 -10.81
N PHE A 280 18.65 -5.68 -9.55
CA PHE A 280 18.36 -6.65 -8.52
C PHE A 280 16.85 -6.81 -8.33
N VAL A 281 16.11 -5.73 -8.03
CA VAL A 281 14.68 -5.81 -7.73
C VAL A 281 13.86 -6.32 -8.92
N LEU A 282 14.13 -5.81 -10.13
CA LEU A 282 13.26 -6.03 -11.28
C LEU A 282 13.36 -7.43 -11.88
N GLU A 283 14.44 -8.18 -11.67
CA GLU A 283 14.55 -9.58 -12.14
C GLU A 283 13.36 -10.44 -11.65
N GLU A 284 12.84 -10.15 -10.44
CA GLU A 284 11.68 -10.83 -9.84
C GLU A 284 10.42 -9.94 -9.89
N ARG A 285 10.22 -9.27 -11.03
CA ARG A 285 9.04 -8.46 -11.40
C ARG A 285 8.61 -8.80 -12.83
N MET A 286 7.37 -8.49 -13.22
CA MET A 286 6.88 -8.66 -14.60
C MET A 286 7.69 -7.80 -15.57
N ALA A 287 8.10 -6.60 -15.15
CA ALA A 287 8.92 -5.72 -15.99
C ALA A 287 10.33 -6.26 -16.23
N GLN A 288 10.89 -7.11 -15.37
CA GLN A 288 12.18 -7.81 -15.51
C GLN A 288 13.45 -6.95 -15.60
N HIS A 289 13.38 -5.71 -16.06
CA HIS A 289 14.55 -4.88 -16.38
C HIS A 289 14.26 -3.37 -16.23
N PRO A 290 15.20 -2.56 -15.72
CA PRO A 290 15.00 -1.12 -15.53
C PRO A 290 14.71 -0.37 -16.84
N ASP A 291 15.27 -0.81 -17.96
CA ASP A 291 15.02 -0.16 -19.26
C ASP A 291 13.59 -0.36 -19.75
N LYS A 292 12.95 -1.51 -19.47
CA LYS A 292 11.53 -1.73 -19.78
C LYS A 292 10.65 -0.78 -18.96
N VAL A 293 10.98 -0.59 -17.67
CA VAL A 293 10.27 0.36 -16.80
C VAL A 293 10.44 1.81 -17.30
N LYS A 294 11.67 2.22 -17.62
CA LYS A 294 11.95 3.57 -18.15
C LYS A 294 11.23 3.81 -19.48
N ALA A 295 11.25 2.84 -20.39
CA ALA A 295 10.55 2.94 -21.67
C ALA A 295 9.04 3.08 -21.46
N PHE A 296 8.46 2.27 -20.57
CA PHE A 296 7.05 2.35 -20.20
C PHE A 296 6.65 3.72 -19.63
N LEU A 297 7.40 4.21 -18.63
CA LEU A 297 7.12 5.51 -18.01
C LEU A 297 7.29 6.67 -19.01
N ASN A 298 8.30 6.61 -19.87
CA ASN A 298 8.53 7.65 -20.88
C ASN A 298 7.48 7.64 -22.01
N ASP A 299 7.00 6.46 -22.44
CA ASP A 299 5.91 6.36 -23.42
C ASP A 299 4.60 6.96 -22.87
N LEU A 300 4.26 6.66 -21.62
CA LEU A 300 3.13 7.30 -20.95
C LEU A 300 3.34 8.82 -20.77
N LEU A 301 4.56 9.25 -20.43
CA LEU A 301 4.91 10.65 -20.31
C LEU A 301 4.70 11.41 -21.62
N GLU A 302 5.15 10.85 -22.75
CA GLU A 302 4.99 11.44 -24.08
C GLU A 302 3.50 11.66 -24.41
N LYS A 303 2.65 10.71 -24.05
CA LYS A 303 1.19 10.75 -24.32
C LYS A 303 0.43 11.67 -23.35
N ALA A 304 0.78 11.66 -22.07
CA ALA A 304 0.06 12.40 -21.03
C ALA A 304 0.48 13.88 -20.94
N LYS A 305 1.74 14.21 -21.22
CA LYS A 305 2.28 15.56 -21.04
C LYS A 305 1.54 16.65 -21.84
N PRO A 306 1.15 16.44 -23.12
CA PRO A 306 0.37 17.44 -23.85
C PRO A 306 -0.98 17.75 -23.19
N ALA A 307 -1.69 16.73 -22.68
CA ALA A 307 -2.94 16.92 -21.94
C ALA A 307 -2.70 17.69 -20.64
N ALA A 308 -1.70 17.29 -19.85
CA ALA A 308 -1.33 17.94 -18.60
C ALA A 308 -1.00 19.44 -18.78
N LEU A 309 -0.25 19.79 -19.83
CA LEU A 309 0.10 21.19 -20.12
C LEU A 309 -1.12 22.01 -20.52
N LYS A 310 -2.05 21.43 -21.30
CA LYS A 310 -3.30 22.07 -21.68
C LYS A 310 -4.18 22.33 -20.46
N GLU A 311 -4.37 21.30 -19.63
CA GLU A 311 -5.12 21.36 -18.37
C GLU A 311 -4.53 22.38 -17.40
N PHE A 312 -3.21 22.40 -17.24
CA PHE A 312 -2.53 23.37 -16.38
C PHE A 312 -2.67 24.81 -16.90
N ALA A 313 -2.64 25.01 -18.22
CA ALA A 313 -2.89 26.31 -18.84
C ALA A 313 -4.35 26.78 -18.63
N GLU A 314 -5.32 25.87 -18.74
CA GLU A 314 -6.72 26.15 -18.43
C GLU A 314 -6.90 26.54 -16.96
N LEU A 315 -6.29 25.79 -16.05
CA LEU A 315 -6.31 26.08 -14.62
C LEU A 315 -5.68 27.44 -14.30
N THR A 316 -4.55 27.76 -14.95
CA THR A 316 -3.87 29.05 -14.79
C THR A 316 -4.73 30.21 -15.31
N ALA A 317 -5.35 30.05 -16.48
CA ALA A 317 -6.26 31.06 -17.03
C ALA A 317 -7.48 31.28 -16.13
N PHE A 318 -8.02 30.21 -15.56
CA PHE A 318 -9.14 30.27 -14.63
C PHE A 318 -8.78 30.98 -13.33
N ALA A 319 -7.61 30.68 -12.74
CA ALA A 319 -7.12 31.37 -11.54
C ALA A 319 -6.87 32.87 -11.78
N LYS A 320 -6.38 33.22 -12.97
CA LYS A 320 -6.23 34.62 -13.39
C LYS A 320 -7.57 35.33 -13.56
N GLU A 321 -8.55 34.69 -14.20
CA GLU A 321 -9.91 35.22 -14.36
C GLU A 321 -10.58 35.48 -13.00
N LEU A 322 -10.46 34.53 -12.08
CA LEU A 322 -11.18 34.53 -10.82
C LEU A 322 -10.57 35.50 -9.78
N ASP A 323 -9.26 35.41 -9.56
CA ASP A 323 -8.57 36.08 -8.45
C ASP A 323 -7.34 36.91 -8.89
N GLY A 324 -7.06 37.02 -10.20
CA GLY A 324 -5.90 37.76 -10.71
C GLY A 324 -4.55 37.07 -10.47
N ILE A 325 -4.54 35.76 -10.22
CA ILE A 325 -3.30 34.99 -10.01
C ILE A 325 -2.60 34.75 -11.36
N GLU A 326 -1.46 35.40 -11.57
CA GLU A 326 -0.67 35.28 -12.82
C GLU A 326 0.17 33.99 -12.89
N GLN A 327 0.57 33.43 -11.74
CA GLN A 327 1.36 32.21 -11.65
C GLN A 327 0.80 31.31 -10.54
N LEU A 328 0.36 30.11 -10.92
CA LEU A 328 -0.07 29.10 -9.97
C LEU A 328 1.12 28.53 -9.20
N GLU A 329 0.93 28.40 -7.90
CA GLU A 329 1.87 27.77 -6.98
C GLU A 329 1.32 26.42 -6.49
N LYS A 330 2.17 25.61 -5.84
CA LYS A 330 1.77 24.26 -5.37
C LYS A 330 0.57 24.29 -4.40
N TRP A 331 0.39 25.38 -3.64
CA TRP A 331 -0.72 25.59 -2.71
C TRP A 331 -2.01 26.13 -3.35
N ASP A 332 -1.97 26.42 -4.65
CA ASP A 332 -3.11 26.90 -5.42
C ASP A 332 -3.81 25.77 -6.19
N GLY A 333 -3.09 24.69 -6.48
CA GLY A 333 -3.55 23.59 -7.34
C GLY A 333 -4.90 23.00 -6.91
N ALA A 334 -5.00 22.52 -5.66
CA ALA A 334 -6.23 21.90 -5.16
C ALA A 334 -7.42 22.88 -5.16
N TYR A 335 -7.19 24.11 -4.68
CA TYR A 335 -8.21 25.15 -4.59
C TYR A 335 -8.80 25.53 -5.95
N TYR A 336 -7.97 25.86 -6.94
CA TYR A 336 -8.49 26.23 -8.26
C TYR A 336 -9.02 25.02 -9.03
N SER A 337 -8.48 23.81 -8.81
CA SER A 337 -8.98 22.60 -9.46
C SER A 337 -10.42 22.32 -9.02
N GLU A 338 -10.68 22.47 -7.72
CA GLU A 338 -12.03 22.30 -7.16
C GLU A 338 -13.00 23.36 -7.68
N LYS A 339 -12.59 24.64 -7.71
CA LYS A 339 -13.43 25.71 -8.26
C LYS A 339 -13.70 25.54 -9.77
N LEU A 340 -12.71 25.05 -10.53
CA LEU A 340 -12.90 24.75 -11.94
C LEU A 340 -13.84 23.55 -12.13
N LYS A 341 -13.68 22.49 -11.33
CA LYS A 341 -14.59 21.32 -11.31
C LYS A 341 -16.03 21.77 -11.05
N GLN A 342 -16.24 22.64 -10.06
CA GLN A 342 -17.55 23.23 -9.77
C GLN A 342 -18.11 24.02 -10.95
N LYS A 343 -17.31 24.88 -11.60
CA LYS A 343 -17.72 25.67 -12.77
C LYS A 343 -18.13 24.77 -13.96
N LEU A 344 -17.40 23.69 -14.21
CA LEU A 344 -17.63 22.82 -15.37
C LEU A 344 -18.73 21.78 -15.15
N PHE A 345 -18.80 21.18 -13.96
CA PHE A 345 -19.65 20.03 -13.69
C PHE A 345 -20.81 20.32 -12.75
N SER A 346 -20.83 21.48 -12.08
CA SER A 346 -21.78 21.77 -10.98
C SER A 346 -21.77 20.66 -9.92
N LEU A 347 -20.58 20.14 -9.63
CA LEU A 347 -20.30 19.04 -8.72
C LEU A 347 -19.13 19.43 -7.82
N ASP A 348 -19.28 19.20 -6.53
CA ASP A 348 -18.19 19.19 -5.54
C ASP A 348 -18.33 17.97 -4.62
N ASP A 349 -17.27 17.67 -3.89
CA ASP A 349 -17.26 16.54 -2.97
C ASP A 349 -18.24 16.73 -1.79
N GLU A 350 -18.57 17.96 -1.40
CA GLU A 350 -19.51 18.25 -0.31
C GLU A 350 -20.97 17.93 -0.68
N LEU A 351 -21.35 18.05 -1.95
CA LEU A 351 -22.64 17.60 -2.49
C LEU A 351 -22.77 16.07 -2.49
N LEU A 352 -21.64 15.37 -2.66
CA LEU A 352 -21.58 13.92 -2.75
C LEU A 352 -21.50 13.23 -1.39
N LYS A 353 -20.73 13.81 -0.45
CA LYS A 353 -20.48 13.25 0.89
C LYS A 353 -21.72 12.73 1.63
N PRO A 354 -22.89 13.41 1.60
CA PRO A 354 -24.10 12.91 2.24
C PRO A 354 -24.55 11.51 1.77
N TYR A 355 -24.14 11.07 0.58
CA TYR A 355 -24.48 9.76 0.02
C TYR A 355 -23.47 8.66 0.36
N PHE A 356 -22.29 9.03 0.87
CA PHE A 356 -21.18 8.12 1.11
C PHE A 356 -20.87 7.97 2.60
N GLN A 357 -21.89 7.59 3.36
CA GLN A 357 -21.70 7.17 4.75
C GLN A 357 -20.84 5.90 4.81
N LEU A 358 -19.76 5.90 5.61
CA LEU A 358 -18.78 4.82 5.71
C LEU A 358 -19.42 3.43 5.84
N GLU A 359 -20.36 3.25 6.76
CA GLU A 359 -20.98 1.95 6.99
C GLU A 359 -21.77 1.46 5.76
N LYS A 360 -22.38 2.37 4.99
CA LYS A 360 -23.08 2.01 3.76
C LYS A 360 -22.09 1.63 2.67
N VAL A 361 -21.01 2.40 2.51
CA VAL A 361 -19.96 2.14 1.51
C VAL A 361 -19.30 0.79 1.77
N LEU A 362 -18.95 0.49 3.03
CA LEU A 362 -18.38 -0.80 3.42
C LEU A 362 -19.34 -1.96 3.11
N ASN A 363 -20.62 -1.83 3.47
CA ASN A 363 -21.65 -2.81 3.11
C ASN A 363 -21.85 -2.94 1.59
N GLY A 364 -21.64 -1.86 0.84
CA GLY A 364 -21.60 -1.86 -0.62
C GLY A 364 -20.49 -2.76 -1.16
N ALA A 365 -19.27 -2.58 -0.67
CA ALA A 365 -18.14 -3.42 -1.02
C ALA A 365 -18.41 -4.90 -0.70
N PHE A 366 -19.00 -5.19 0.46
CA PHE A 366 -19.43 -6.55 0.84
C PHE A 366 -20.47 -7.12 -0.11
N THR A 367 -21.50 -6.34 -0.46
CA THR A 367 -22.56 -6.76 -1.39
C THR A 367 -22.01 -7.05 -2.78
N ILE A 368 -21.04 -6.25 -3.24
CA ILE A 368 -20.36 -6.45 -4.51
C ILE A 368 -19.54 -7.75 -4.48
N ALA A 369 -18.77 -7.98 -3.41
CA ALA A 369 -18.04 -9.24 -3.22
C ALA A 369 -18.97 -10.46 -3.14
N GLU A 370 -20.14 -10.34 -2.52
CA GLU A 370 -21.16 -11.40 -2.52
C GLU A 370 -21.63 -11.73 -3.94
N LYS A 371 -21.98 -10.70 -4.73
CA LYS A 371 -22.44 -10.85 -6.11
C LYS A 371 -21.37 -11.45 -7.04
N LEU A 372 -20.10 -11.09 -6.84
CA LEU A 372 -19.00 -11.53 -7.68
C LEU A 372 -18.46 -12.90 -7.28
N PHE A 373 -18.30 -13.15 -5.98
CA PHE A 373 -17.50 -14.26 -5.47
C PHE A 373 -18.25 -15.18 -4.50
N GLY A 374 -19.50 -14.85 -4.16
CA GLY A 374 -20.35 -15.70 -3.32
C GLY A 374 -19.94 -15.74 -1.84
N ILE A 375 -19.31 -14.66 -1.34
CA ILE A 375 -18.89 -14.55 0.06
C ILE A 375 -19.73 -13.52 0.83
N LYS A 376 -19.97 -13.76 2.12
CA LYS A 376 -20.77 -12.92 3.03
C LYS A 376 -19.92 -12.45 4.20
N PHE A 377 -20.27 -11.28 4.73
CA PHE A 377 -19.57 -10.65 5.83
C PHE A 377 -20.50 -10.53 7.03
N LYS A 378 -20.12 -11.13 8.14
CA LYS A 378 -20.87 -11.12 9.39
C LYS A 378 -20.05 -10.41 10.44
N GLU A 379 -20.49 -9.22 10.86
CA GLU A 379 -19.84 -8.51 11.96
C GLU A 379 -19.94 -9.35 13.24
N VAL A 380 -18.82 -9.45 13.96
CA VAL A 380 -18.71 -10.20 15.20
C VAL A 380 -18.02 -9.36 16.27
N PHE A 381 -18.35 -9.63 17.52
CA PHE A 381 -17.86 -8.88 18.69
C PHE A 381 -17.12 -9.77 19.70
N ASP A 382 -16.96 -11.06 19.37
CA ASP A 382 -16.24 -12.06 20.18
C ASP A 382 -14.79 -12.29 19.70
N ILE A 383 -14.34 -11.50 18.72
CA ILE A 383 -12.94 -11.44 18.27
C ILE A 383 -12.29 -10.21 18.91
N ASP A 384 -11.13 -10.42 19.53
CA ASP A 384 -10.38 -9.37 20.21
C ASP A 384 -9.79 -8.34 19.22
N LYS A 385 -9.65 -7.10 19.67
CA LYS A 385 -9.30 -5.93 18.85
C LYS A 385 -8.13 -5.17 19.46
N TYR A 386 -7.26 -4.62 18.62
CA TYR A 386 -6.13 -3.79 19.09
C TYR A 386 -6.49 -2.32 19.36
N HIS A 387 -7.62 -1.86 18.82
CA HIS A 387 -8.15 -0.52 19.06
C HIS A 387 -9.69 -0.56 19.02
N ASN A 388 -10.34 0.31 19.78
CA ASN A 388 -11.81 0.30 19.95
C ASN A 388 -12.58 0.55 18.64
N ASP A 389 -11.99 1.34 17.74
CA ASP A 389 -12.59 1.67 16.44
C ASP A 389 -12.48 0.54 15.41
N VAL A 390 -11.74 -0.54 15.70
CA VAL A 390 -11.58 -1.66 14.77
C VAL A 390 -12.89 -2.44 14.69
N GLN A 391 -13.37 -2.68 13.48
CA GLN A 391 -14.49 -3.59 13.22
C GLN A 391 -13.97 -4.98 12.85
N THR A 392 -14.70 -6.03 13.23
CA THR A 392 -14.28 -7.43 13.06
C THR A 392 -15.39 -8.23 12.40
N PHE A 393 -15.04 -9.01 11.37
CA PHE A 393 -15.98 -9.77 10.58
C PHE A 393 -15.52 -11.23 10.41
N GLU A 394 -16.45 -12.17 10.56
CA GLU A 394 -16.35 -13.49 9.95
C GLU A 394 -16.76 -13.37 8.48
N VAL A 395 -15.91 -13.86 7.58
CA VAL A 395 -16.22 -13.94 6.15
C VAL A 395 -16.56 -15.38 5.83
N LEU A 396 -17.73 -15.62 5.24
CA LEU A 396 -18.31 -16.95 5.04
C LEU A 396 -18.62 -17.18 3.56
N ASP A 397 -18.57 -18.43 3.09
CA ASP A 397 -19.08 -18.79 1.76
C ASP A 397 -20.59 -19.09 1.78
N PHE A 398 -21.11 -19.64 0.69
CA PHE A 398 -22.54 -19.95 0.56
C PHE A 398 -22.99 -21.19 1.34
N GLN A 399 -22.05 -21.97 1.88
CA GLN A 399 -22.28 -23.08 2.81
C GLN A 399 -22.10 -22.66 4.28
N ASP A 400 -21.89 -21.37 4.54
CA ASP A 400 -21.56 -20.82 5.86
C ASP A 400 -20.21 -21.32 6.41
N GLU A 401 -19.31 -21.79 5.53
CA GLU A 401 -17.94 -22.17 5.91
C GLU A 401 -17.02 -20.94 5.99
N LEU A 402 -16.07 -20.96 6.92
CA LEU A 402 -15.17 -19.83 7.14
C LEU A 402 -14.24 -19.62 5.93
N VAL A 403 -14.31 -18.43 5.34
CA VAL A 403 -13.39 -17.95 4.30
C VAL A 403 -12.26 -17.15 4.91
N ALA A 404 -12.51 -16.26 5.87
CA ALA A 404 -11.48 -15.44 6.50
C ALA A 404 -11.97 -14.78 7.79
N VAL A 405 -11.04 -14.24 8.58
CA VAL A 405 -11.32 -13.19 9.57
C VAL A 405 -10.86 -11.86 8.99
N PHE A 406 -11.72 -10.85 9.01
CA PHE A 406 -11.45 -9.53 8.47
C PHE A 406 -11.52 -8.44 9.54
N TYR A 407 -10.50 -7.60 9.62
CA TYR A 407 -10.41 -6.44 10.51
C TYR A 407 -10.44 -5.15 9.67
N ALA A 408 -11.23 -4.16 10.07
CA ALA A 408 -11.31 -2.88 9.36
C ALA A 408 -11.05 -1.71 10.32
N ASP A 409 -10.08 -0.85 9.99
CA ASP A 409 -9.61 0.24 10.84
C ASP A 409 -9.46 1.56 10.06
N PHE A 410 -10.44 2.47 10.20
CA PHE A 410 -10.62 3.53 9.22
C PHE A 410 -10.06 4.90 9.59
N PHE A 411 -9.89 5.23 10.88
CA PHE A 411 -9.72 6.64 11.28
C PHE A 411 -8.27 7.02 11.65
N PRO A 412 -7.82 8.24 11.31
CA PRO A 412 -6.51 8.75 11.70
C PRO A 412 -6.38 8.93 13.21
N ARG A 413 -5.17 8.75 13.72
CA ARG A 413 -4.80 8.97 15.13
C ARG A 413 -3.28 9.03 15.28
N LYS A 414 -2.80 9.58 16.39
CA LYS A 414 -1.37 9.86 16.65
C LYS A 414 -0.42 8.68 16.37
N GLY A 415 -0.83 7.47 16.73
CA GLY A 415 -0.05 6.24 16.56
C GLY A 415 -0.17 5.57 15.19
N LYS A 416 -0.98 6.11 14.28
CA LYS A 416 -1.23 5.53 12.95
C LYS A 416 -0.44 6.31 11.89
N ARG A 417 0.30 5.59 11.04
CA ARG A 417 0.95 6.23 9.87
C ARG A 417 -0.09 6.69 8.85
N ASN A 418 0.24 7.73 8.09
CA ASN A 418 -0.59 8.21 6.99
C ASN A 418 -0.71 7.20 5.83
N GLY A 419 -1.77 7.33 5.04
CA GLY A 419 -2.06 6.49 3.86
C GLY A 419 -3.14 5.44 4.13
N ALA A 420 -3.17 4.40 3.29
CA ALA A 420 -4.00 3.22 3.47
C ALA A 420 -3.17 1.98 3.09
N TRP A 421 -3.49 0.83 3.70
CA TRP A 421 -2.84 -0.44 3.37
C TRP A 421 -3.64 -1.63 3.87
N MET A 422 -3.36 -2.79 3.26
CA MET A 422 -3.81 -4.11 3.71
C MET A 422 -2.69 -4.84 4.46
N THR A 423 -3.03 -5.66 5.44
CA THR A 423 -2.09 -6.55 6.13
C THR A 423 -2.68 -7.92 6.38
N SER A 424 -1.87 -8.96 6.21
CA SER A 424 -2.19 -10.33 6.60
C SER A 424 -1.56 -10.63 7.97
N PHE A 425 -2.38 -10.84 8.99
CA PHE A 425 -1.90 -11.36 10.28
C PHE A 425 -1.60 -12.85 10.19
N LYS A 426 -2.37 -13.59 9.39
CA LYS A 426 -2.25 -15.04 9.14
C LYS A 426 -2.41 -15.26 7.64
N PRO A 427 -1.43 -15.86 6.94
CA PRO A 427 -1.63 -16.26 5.56
C PRO A 427 -2.57 -17.46 5.47
N GLN A 428 -3.17 -17.65 4.29
CA GLN A 428 -3.87 -18.88 3.95
C GLN A 428 -2.84 -19.95 3.52
N HIS A 429 -3.08 -21.22 3.83
CA HIS A 429 -2.30 -22.34 3.27
C HIS A 429 -3.04 -23.66 3.46
N ILE A 430 -2.58 -24.74 2.79
CA ILE A 430 -3.11 -26.09 2.99
C ILE A 430 -2.00 -26.98 3.55
N LYS A 431 -2.18 -27.48 4.77
CA LYS A 431 -1.23 -28.38 5.44
C LYS A 431 -1.98 -29.59 5.97
N ASN A 432 -1.52 -30.80 5.63
CA ASN A 432 -2.15 -32.06 6.04
C ASN A 432 -3.66 -32.15 5.69
N GLY A 433 -4.05 -31.59 4.55
CA GLY A 433 -5.45 -31.55 4.10
C GLY A 433 -6.34 -30.51 4.81
N VAL A 434 -5.79 -29.74 5.74
CA VAL A 434 -6.50 -28.64 6.42
C VAL A 434 -6.19 -27.33 5.69
N ASN A 435 -7.24 -26.62 5.27
CA ASN A 435 -7.13 -25.29 4.67
C ASN A 435 -7.20 -24.23 5.78
N GLU A 436 -6.04 -23.77 6.22
CA GLU A 436 -5.92 -22.73 7.22
C GLU A 436 -6.35 -21.40 6.61
N ARG A 437 -7.37 -20.77 7.21
CA ARG A 437 -7.99 -19.55 6.65
C ARG A 437 -7.23 -18.29 7.09
N PRO A 438 -7.16 -17.26 6.22
CA PRO A 438 -6.35 -16.07 6.46
C PRO A 438 -7.04 -15.09 7.40
N HIS A 439 -6.22 -14.30 8.11
CA HIS A 439 -6.69 -13.19 8.95
C HIS A 439 -6.15 -11.91 8.33
N VAL A 440 -7.03 -11.10 7.77
CA VAL A 440 -6.66 -9.93 6.97
C VAL A 440 -7.19 -8.65 7.60
N SER A 441 -6.49 -7.55 7.39
CA SER A 441 -6.91 -6.23 7.84
C SER A 441 -6.76 -5.20 6.74
N ILE A 442 -7.63 -4.21 6.74
CA ILE A 442 -7.39 -2.95 6.04
C ILE A 442 -7.27 -1.82 7.07
N VAL A 443 -6.34 -0.92 6.83
CA VAL A 443 -6.12 0.28 7.63
C VAL A 443 -6.18 1.48 6.70
N CYS A 444 -6.98 2.48 7.08
CA CYS A 444 -7.15 3.72 6.35
C CYS A 444 -7.02 4.94 7.28
N ASN A 445 -7.09 6.13 6.69
CA ASN A 445 -7.11 7.42 7.38
C ASN A 445 -8.25 8.28 6.81
N PHE A 446 -9.49 7.80 6.96
CA PHE A 446 -10.71 8.46 6.50
C PHE A 446 -11.21 9.52 7.47
N THR A 447 -12.05 10.41 6.95
CA THR A 447 -12.76 11.45 7.68
C THR A 447 -13.56 10.85 8.84
N PRO A 448 -13.19 11.13 10.11
CA PRO A 448 -13.92 10.63 11.29
C PRO A 448 -15.35 11.18 11.37
N PRO A 449 -16.25 10.54 12.13
CA PRO A 449 -17.52 11.15 12.50
C PRO A 449 -17.30 12.41 13.36
N THR A 450 -18.25 13.35 13.31
CA THR A 450 -18.29 14.52 14.20
C THR A 450 -19.35 14.35 15.29
N GLU A 451 -19.48 15.32 16.21
CA GLU A 451 -20.57 15.32 17.20
C GLU A 451 -21.97 15.30 16.54
N THR A 452 -22.09 15.76 15.29
CA THR A 452 -23.38 15.94 14.60
C THR A 452 -23.59 15.03 13.39
N LYS A 453 -22.53 14.45 12.82
CA LYS A 453 -22.57 13.69 11.56
C LYS A 453 -21.82 12.36 11.67
N PRO A 454 -22.30 11.30 11.00
CA PRO A 454 -21.51 10.06 10.85
C PRO A 454 -20.27 10.33 9.99
N SER A 455 -19.40 9.32 9.83
CA SER A 455 -18.28 9.41 8.87
C SER A 455 -18.83 9.47 7.44
N LEU A 456 -18.70 10.65 6.82
CA LEU A 456 -19.13 10.92 5.45
C LEU A 456 -17.88 11.04 4.57
N LEU A 457 -17.71 10.07 3.68
CA LEU A 457 -16.52 9.92 2.85
C LEU A 457 -16.59 10.83 1.63
N THR A 458 -15.47 11.45 1.29
CA THR A 458 -15.19 11.94 -0.06
C THR A 458 -15.20 10.79 -1.05
N PHE A 459 -15.39 11.09 -2.34
CA PHE A 459 -15.36 10.04 -3.36
C PHE A 459 -13.99 9.35 -3.46
N ASN A 460 -12.90 10.09 -3.19
CA ASN A 460 -11.55 9.51 -3.13
C ASN A 460 -11.37 8.53 -1.94
N GLU A 461 -11.99 8.80 -0.79
CA GLU A 461 -11.99 7.84 0.33
C GLU A 461 -12.84 6.60 0.01
N VAL A 462 -13.92 6.75 -0.77
CA VAL A 462 -14.71 5.62 -1.29
C VAL A 462 -13.84 4.74 -2.20
N THR A 463 -13.15 5.31 -3.19
CA THR A 463 -12.24 4.52 -4.06
C THR A 463 -11.10 3.90 -3.27
N THR A 464 -10.53 4.60 -2.28
CA THR A 464 -9.50 4.06 -1.39
C THR A 464 -10.01 2.85 -0.59
N LEU A 465 -11.26 2.87 -0.10
CA LEU A 465 -11.85 1.72 0.58
C LEU A 465 -11.92 0.51 -0.35
N PHE A 466 -12.39 0.70 -1.59
CA PHE A 466 -12.46 -0.37 -2.59
C PHE A 466 -11.09 -0.88 -3.01
N HIS A 467 -10.09 0.00 -3.10
CA HIS A 467 -8.70 -0.36 -3.35
C HIS A 467 -8.17 -1.33 -2.28
N GLU A 468 -8.24 -0.94 -1.01
CA GLU A 468 -7.76 -1.79 0.09
C GLU A 468 -8.60 -3.07 0.23
N PHE A 469 -9.89 -2.98 -0.06
CA PHE A 469 -10.76 -4.15 -0.06
C PHE A 469 -10.44 -5.12 -1.19
N GLY A 470 -9.93 -4.67 -2.34
CA GLY A 470 -9.40 -5.54 -3.39
C GLY A 470 -8.15 -6.31 -2.95
N HIS A 471 -7.22 -5.66 -2.24
CA HIS A 471 -6.12 -6.37 -1.56
C HIS A 471 -6.65 -7.37 -0.53
N ALA A 472 -7.66 -6.98 0.26
CA ALA A 472 -8.27 -7.87 1.24
C ALA A 472 -8.90 -9.09 0.55
N LEU A 473 -9.62 -8.92 -0.56
CA LEU A 473 -10.17 -10.02 -1.36
C LEU A 473 -9.09 -10.95 -1.89
N HIS A 474 -7.97 -10.41 -2.35
CA HIS A 474 -6.82 -11.19 -2.79
C HIS A 474 -6.25 -12.05 -1.66
N GLY A 475 -6.20 -11.52 -0.43
CA GLY A 475 -5.85 -12.31 0.75
C GLY A 475 -6.92 -13.33 1.15
N MET A 476 -8.19 -12.93 1.23
CA MET A 476 -9.30 -13.75 1.71
C MET A 476 -9.61 -14.94 0.81
N LEU A 477 -9.54 -14.75 -0.51
CA LEU A 477 -9.90 -15.77 -1.51
C LEU A 477 -8.72 -16.65 -1.92
N ALA A 478 -7.54 -16.44 -1.32
CA ALA A 478 -6.38 -17.28 -1.52
C ALA A 478 -6.71 -18.77 -1.27
N ASN A 479 -6.16 -19.64 -2.13
CA ASN A 479 -6.33 -21.08 -2.02
C ASN A 479 -5.08 -21.80 -2.55
N THR A 480 -3.97 -21.63 -1.85
CA THR A 480 -2.66 -22.21 -2.14
C THR A 480 -2.30 -23.29 -1.10
N THR A 481 -1.35 -24.14 -1.45
CA THR A 481 -0.76 -25.13 -0.55
C THR A 481 0.26 -24.46 0.36
N TYR A 482 1.12 -23.62 -0.22
CA TYR A 482 2.30 -23.07 0.47
C TYR A 482 2.07 -21.62 0.94
N PRO A 483 2.35 -21.30 2.22
CA PRO A 483 2.10 -19.97 2.78
C PRO A 483 2.91 -18.86 2.07
N SER A 484 4.15 -19.12 1.64
CA SER A 484 4.97 -18.09 0.97
C SER A 484 4.50 -17.73 -0.45
N LEU A 485 3.55 -18.49 -0.99
CA LEU A 485 2.91 -18.24 -2.28
C LEU A 485 1.47 -17.74 -2.12
N SER A 486 0.96 -17.63 -0.90
CA SER A 486 -0.45 -17.35 -0.65
C SER A 486 -0.82 -15.87 -0.72
N GLY A 487 -2.06 -15.60 -1.13
CA GLY A 487 -2.67 -14.27 -1.14
C GLY A 487 -1.85 -13.25 -1.91
N THR A 488 -1.52 -12.14 -1.26
CA THR A 488 -0.78 -11.02 -1.85
C THR A 488 0.72 -11.30 -2.07
N SER A 489 1.19 -12.54 -1.88
CA SER A 489 2.58 -12.97 -2.14
C SER A 489 2.87 -13.18 -3.64
N VAL A 490 2.52 -12.17 -4.44
CA VAL A 490 2.68 -12.11 -5.90
C VAL A 490 3.86 -11.21 -6.29
N TYR A 491 4.10 -11.07 -7.58
CA TYR A 491 5.04 -10.06 -8.07
C TYR A 491 4.48 -8.67 -7.77
N TRP A 492 5.36 -7.75 -7.37
CA TRP A 492 4.93 -6.43 -6.87
C TRP A 492 4.23 -5.57 -7.92
N ASP A 493 4.56 -5.76 -9.20
CA ASP A 493 3.91 -5.09 -10.34
C ASP A 493 2.63 -5.80 -10.82
N PHE A 494 2.17 -6.80 -10.07
CA PHE A 494 0.87 -7.47 -10.21
C PHE A 494 -0.03 -7.30 -8.98
N VAL A 495 0.54 -7.00 -7.81
CA VAL A 495 -0.22 -6.92 -6.55
C VAL A 495 -1.31 -5.87 -6.59
N GLU A 496 -1.10 -4.78 -7.34
CA GLU A 496 -2.04 -3.68 -7.49
C GLU A 496 -3.19 -3.95 -8.48
N LEU A 497 -3.18 -5.08 -9.21
CA LEU A 497 -4.28 -5.40 -10.11
C LEU A 497 -5.59 -5.66 -9.33
N PRO A 498 -5.64 -6.57 -8.34
CA PRO A 498 -6.87 -6.79 -7.56
C PRO A 498 -7.41 -5.56 -6.83
N SER A 499 -6.53 -4.69 -6.31
CA SER A 499 -6.93 -3.46 -5.63
C SER A 499 -7.56 -2.47 -6.62
N GLN A 500 -6.86 -2.12 -7.68
CA GLN A 500 -7.32 -1.13 -8.67
C GLN A 500 -8.56 -1.58 -9.43
N VAL A 501 -8.68 -2.88 -9.75
CA VAL A 501 -9.88 -3.43 -10.41
C VAL A 501 -11.13 -3.10 -9.59
N MET A 502 -11.10 -3.28 -8.27
CA MET A 502 -12.26 -3.03 -7.40
C MET A 502 -12.71 -1.57 -7.38
N GLU A 503 -11.81 -0.61 -7.62
CA GLU A 503 -12.15 0.83 -7.66
C GLU A 503 -13.16 1.15 -8.79
N ASN A 504 -13.15 0.38 -9.87
CA ASN A 504 -13.99 0.64 -11.03
C ASN A 504 -15.50 0.50 -10.73
N TRP A 505 -15.90 -0.32 -9.75
CA TRP A 505 -17.30 -0.41 -9.32
C TRP A 505 -17.82 0.89 -8.70
N CYS A 506 -16.94 1.76 -8.17
CA CYS A 506 -17.33 3.06 -7.65
C CYS A 506 -17.85 4.01 -8.73
N TYR A 507 -17.59 3.72 -10.00
CA TYR A 507 -18.05 4.54 -11.12
C TYR A 507 -19.32 3.98 -11.77
N GLU A 508 -19.76 2.76 -11.44
CA GLU A 508 -20.87 2.14 -12.15
C GLU A 508 -22.23 2.39 -11.47
N PRO A 509 -23.27 2.85 -12.21
CA PRO A 509 -24.55 3.24 -11.61
C PRO A 509 -25.22 2.11 -10.82
N GLU A 510 -25.18 0.89 -11.37
CA GLU A 510 -25.80 -0.28 -10.72
C GLU A 510 -25.04 -0.73 -9.46
N ALA A 511 -23.75 -0.43 -9.36
CA ALA A 511 -22.95 -0.69 -8.17
C ALA A 511 -23.12 0.43 -7.12
N LEU A 512 -23.05 1.70 -7.55
CA LEU A 512 -23.32 2.87 -6.69
C LEU A 512 -24.70 2.78 -6.02
N ALA A 513 -25.73 2.35 -6.75
CA ALA A 513 -27.09 2.19 -6.20
C ALA A 513 -27.17 1.25 -4.98
N LEU A 514 -26.18 0.36 -4.79
CA LEU A 514 -26.12 -0.55 -3.64
C LEU A 514 -25.82 0.21 -2.33
N PHE A 515 -25.00 1.26 -2.39
CA PHE A 515 -24.46 1.91 -1.19
C PHE A 515 -24.54 3.45 -1.15
N ALA A 516 -24.56 4.11 -2.30
CA ALA A 516 -24.63 5.57 -2.41
C ALA A 516 -26.04 6.06 -2.06
N LYS A 517 -26.33 6.17 -0.77
CA LYS A 517 -27.64 6.53 -0.23
C LYS A 517 -27.50 7.63 0.81
N HIS A 518 -28.29 8.69 0.68
CA HIS A 518 -28.27 9.84 1.57
C HIS A 518 -28.37 9.37 3.03
N TYR A 519 -27.46 9.83 3.89
CA TYR A 519 -27.33 9.33 5.27
C TYR A 519 -28.60 9.56 6.10
N GLN A 520 -29.31 10.68 5.88
CA GLN A 520 -30.57 11.00 6.57
C GLN A 520 -31.82 10.40 5.91
N SER A 521 -32.10 10.71 4.64
CA SER A 521 -33.35 10.29 4.00
C SER A 521 -33.34 8.83 3.52
N GLY A 522 -32.16 8.25 3.28
CA GLY A 522 -32.01 6.94 2.67
C GLY A 522 -32.17 6.93 1.14
N ASP A 523 -32.43 8.09 0.52
CA ASP A 523 -32.60 8.20 -0.92
C ASP A 523 -31.32 7.81 -1.67
N VAL A 524 -31.46 7.07 -2.76
CA VAL A 524 -30.33 6.73 -3.65
C VAL A 524 -29.78 8.00 -4.28
N ILE A 525 -28.46 8.04 -4.48
CA ILE A 525 -27.79 9.14 -5.18
C ILE A 525 -28.51 9.44 -6.50
N PRO A 526 -28.92 10.71 -6.73
CA PRO A 526 -29.54 11.11 -7.98
C PRO A 526 -28.69 10.74 -9.21
N GLN A 527 -29.34 10.25 -10.26
CA GLN A 527 -28.68 9.79 -11.48
C GLN A 527 -27.77 10.87 -12.11
N HIS A 528 -28.16 12.14 -12.04
CA HIS A 528 -27.34 13.23 -12.55
C HIS A 528 -25.99 13.37 -11.81
N PHE A 529 -25.90 13.06 -10.51
CA PHE A 529 -24.61 13.05 -9.81
C PHE A 529 -23.74 11.87 -10.26
N VAL A 530 -24.35 10.71 -10.53
CA VAL A 530 -23.62 9.55 -11.09
C VAL A 530 -23.03 9.89 -12.46
N GLU A 531 -23.81 10.54 -13.32
CA GLU A 531 -23.34 11.05 -14.61
C GLU A 531 -22.19 12.04 -14.44
N LYS A 532 -22.30 12.98 -13.49
CA LYS A 532 -21.21 13.94 -13.19
C LYS A 532 -19.96 13.29 -12.61
N ILE A 533 -20.08 12.27 -11.76
CA ILE A 533 -18.94 11.48 -11.29
C ILE A 533 -18.20 10.89 -12.50
N LYS A 534 -18.93 10.24 -13.43
CA LYS A 534 -18.34 9.70 -14.66
C LYS A 534 -17.73 10.77 -15.56
N GLU A 535 -18.43 11.88 -15.80
CA GLU A 535 -17.94 12.98 -16.64
C GLU A 535 -16.68 13.64 -16.06
N SER A 536 -16.59 13.73 -14.72
CA SER A 536 -15.44 14.30 -14.01
C SER A 536 -14.28 13.32 -13.82
N ALA A 537 -14.45 12.03 -14.14
CA ALA A 537 -13.41 11.02 -13.93
C ALA A 537 -12.14 11.28 -14.77
N SER A 538 -12.27 11.95 -15.92
CA SER A 538 -11.14 12.38 -16.75
C SER A 538 -10.73 13.84 -16.52
N PHE A 539 -11.31 14.53 -15.54
CA PHE A 539 -10.99 15.92 -15.25
C PHE A 539 -9.58 16.05 -14.65
N LEU A 540 -8.72 16.82 -15.32
CA LEU A 540 -7.31 17.03 -14.95
C LEU A 540 -6.49 15.72 -14.88
N GLU A 541 -6.91 14.69 -15.59
CA GLU A 541 -6.26 13.39 -15.56
C GLU A 541 -4.86 13.43 -16.20
N GLY A 542 -4.62 14.32 -17.17
CA GLY A 542 -3.27 14.59 -17.67
C GLY A 542 -2.33 15.04 -16.55
N MET A 543 -2.74 16.02 -15.75
CA MET A 543 -1.98 16.50 -14.58
C MET A 543 -1.79 15.42 -13.51
N ALA A 544 -2.84 14.65 -13.20
CA ALA A 544 -2.78 13.56 -12.23
C ALA A 544 -1.84 12.43 -12.68
N THR A 545 -1.93 12.01 -13.93
CA THR A 545 -1.03 11.04 -14.55
C THR A 545 0.42 11.56 -14.54
N LEU A 546 0.66 12.82 -14.90
CA LEU A 546 2.00 13.40 -14.89
C LEU A 546 2.63 13.38 -13.48
N ARG A 547 1.83 13.62 -12.44
CA ARG A 547 2.24 13.49 -11.04
C ARG A 547 2.62 12.05 -10.66
N GLN A 548 1.84 11.06 -11.08
CA GLN A 548 2.18 9.65 -10.79
C GLN A 548 3.45 9.20 -11.52
N LEU A 549 3.62 9.64 -12.78
CA LEU A 549 4.82 9.37 -13.56
C LEU A 549 6.06 10.00 -12.92
N SER A 550 5.94 11.22 -12.37
CA SER A 550 7.08 11.87 -11.70
C SER A 550 7.61 11.05 -10.53
N PHE A 551 6.73 10.41 -9.75
CA PHE A 551 7.10 9.56 -8.63
C PHE A 551 7.81 8.27 -9.09
N GLY A 552 7.30 7.63 -10.14
CA GLY A 552 7.95 6.45 -10.75
C GLY A 552 9.32 6.79 -11.33
N LEU A 553 9.44 7.94 -12.01
CA LEU A 553 10.71 8.42 -12.56
C LEU A 553 11.71 8.80 -11.47
N LEU A 554 11.27 9.42 -10.38
CA LEU A 554 12.12 9.72 -9.22
C LEU A 554 12.67 8.45 -8.56
N ASP A 555 11.83 7.44 -8.35
CA ASP A 555 12.25 6.13 -7.83
C ASP A 555 13.31 5.48 -8.72
N MET A 556 13.04 5.42 -10.04
CA MET A 556 13.98 4.87 -11.01
C MET A 556 15.25 5.72 -11.13
N ALA A 557 15.18 7.03 -10.91
CA ALA A 557 16.33 7.90 -10.88
C ALA A 557 17.26 7.53 -9.71
N TYR A 558 16.74 7.36 -8.49
CA TYR A 558 17.53 6.96 -7.32
C TYR A 558 18.18 5.58 -7.48
N HIS A 559 17.43 4.61 -7.99
CA HIS A 559 17.80 3.20 -7.92
C HIS A 559 18.27 2.59 -9.24
N GLY A 560 18.15 3.31 -10.36
CA GLY A 560 18.41 2.78 -11.69
C GLY A 560 19.89 2.57 -12.01
N LYS A 561 20.78 3.33 -11.35
CA LYS A 561 22.23 3.27 -11.54
C LYS A 561 22.95 3.61 -10.24
N SER A 562 24.14 3.05 -10.04
CA SER A 562 25.02 3.45 -8.93
C SER A 562 25.45 4.91 -9.10
N GLN A 563 25.28 5.72 -8.05
CA GLN A 563 25.61 7.14 -8.06
C GLN A 563 25.75 7.70 -6.64
N THR A 564 26.51 8.79 -6.52
CA THR A 564 26.57 9.60 -5.31
C THR A 564 25.49 10.68 -5.37
N ILE A 565 24.80 10.90 -4.25
CA ILE A 565 23.82 11.97 -4.11
C ILE A 565 24.41 13.01 -3.15
N ASP A 566 24.87 14.13 -3.70
CA ASP A 566 25.46 15.21 -2.91
C ASP A 566 24.36 15.98 -2.17
N ASP A 567 23.32 16.39 -2.92
CA ASP A 567 22.17 17.13 -2.43
C ASP A 567 20.86 16.46 -2.86
N VAL A 568 20.03 16.09 -1.89
CA VAL A 568 18.78 15.35 -2.12
C VAL A 568 17.76 16.18 -2.89
N LYS A 569 17.67 17.49 -2.63
CA LYS A 569 16.70 18.40 -3.25
C LYS A 569 17.08 18.70 -4.70
N ALA A 570 18.36 18.95 -4.96
CA ALA A 570 18.87 19.14 -6.32
C ALA A 570 18.66 17.87 -7.17
N PHE A 571 18.89 16.69 -6.58
CA PHE A 571 18.63 15.42 -7.23
C PHE A 571 17.14 15.23 -7.58
N GLU A 572 16.25 15.47 -6.61
CA GLU A 572 14.79 15.40 -6.82
C GLU A 572 14.33 16.37 -7.93
N LYS A 573 14.82 17.61 -7.90
CA LYS A 573 14.49 18.63 -8.89
C LYS A 573 14.89 18.21 -10.31
N ALA A 574 16.09 17.64 -10.47
CA ALA A 574 16.54 17.12 -11.76
C ALA A 574 15.67 15.96 -12.24
N ALA A 575 15.30 15.04 -11.35
CA ALA A 575 14.42 13.92 -11.70
C ALA A 575 13.00 14.37 -12.11
N PHE A 576 12.52 15.50 -11.57
CA PHE A 576 11.20 16.07 -11.90
C PHE A 576 11.18 17.03 -13.09
N GLU A 577 12.31 17.36 -13.72
CA GLU A 577 12.38 18.36 -14.80
C GLU A 577 11.40 18.05 -15.95
N GLY A 578 11.26 16.78 -16.32
CA GLY A 578 10.36 16.32 -17.38
C GLY A 578 8.87 16.46 -17.06
N THR A 579 8.50 16.56 -15.78
CA THR A 579 7.13 16.44 -15.25
C THR A 579 6.66 17.64 -14.43
N SER A 580 7.52 18.64 -14.20
CA SER A 580 7.20 19.79 -13.36
C SER A 580 6.23 20.74 -14.04
N LEU A 581 5.13 21.07 -13.37
CA LEU A 581 4.14 22.06 -13.81
C LEU A 581 4.21 23.36 -13.00
N TYR A 582 4.45 23.24 -11.69
CA TYR A 582 4.51 24.36 -10.76
C TYR A 582 5.94 24.88 -10.60
N PRO A 583 6.12 26.14 -10.17
CA PRO A 583 7.39 26.63 -9.67
C PRO A 583 7.96 25.77 -8.55
N ASP A 584 9.28 25.86 -8.37
CA ASP A 584 9.96 25.20 -7.27
C ASP A 584 9.68 25.91 -5.96
N VAL A 585 9.56 25.13 -4.88
CA VAL A 585 9.42 25.62 -3.50
C VAL A 585 10.65 25.11 -2.78
N GLU A 586 11.51 26.04 -2.35
CA GLU A 586 12.86 25.76 -1.83
C GLU A 586 12.81 24.84 -0.60
N GLU A 587 11.81 25.05 0.26
CA GLU A 587 11.59 24.31 1.50
C GLU A 587 11.03 22.91 1.29
N ASN A 588 10.51 22.58 0.11
CA ASN A 588 9.86 21.28 -0.11
C ASN A 588 10.84 20.25 -0.65
N CYS A 589 10.86 19.04 -0.09
CA CYS A 589 11.58 17.90 -0.67
C CYS A 589 10.82 16.60 -0.39
N MET A 590 10.10 16.11 -1.39
CA MET A 590 9.28 14.91 -1.28
C MET A 590 10.11 13.67 -0.89
N SER A 591 11.34 13.52 -1.39
CA SER A 591 12.20 12.36 -1.14
C SER A 591 12.44 12.08 0.34
N THR A 592 12.36 13.09 1.21
CA THR A 592 12.54 12.93 2.66
C THR A 592 11.31 12.40 3.40
N SER A 593 10.14 12.38 2.73
CA SER A 593 8.90 11.80 3.25
C SER A 593 8.20 10.84 2.27
N PHE A 594 8.90 10.38 1.24
CA PHE A 594 8.45 9.37 0.28
C PHE A 594 8.55 7.94 0.84
N SER A 595 7.74 7.65 1.87
CA SER A 595 7.76 6.39 2.62
C SER A 595 7.63 5.15 1.73
N HIS A 596 6.92 5.20 0.59
CA HIS A 596 6.79 4.05 -0.31
C HIS A 596 8.14 3.43 -0.69
N ILE A 597 9.12 4.26 -1.08
CA ILE A 597 10.40 3.79 -1.60
C ILE A 597 11.51 3.76 -0.55
N PHE A 598 11.40 4.51 0.54
CA PHE A 598 12.45 4.57 1.58
C PHE A 598 12.14 3.82 2.87
N GLN A 599 10.87 3.59 3.19
CA GLN A 599 10.43 2.79 4.34
C GLN A 599 9.69 1.50 3.91
N GLY A 600 8.88 1.59 2.86
CA GLY A 600 8.05 0.53 2.31
C GLY A 600 8.74 -0.35 1.26
N GLY A 601 7.94 -1.16 0.59
CA GLY A 601 8.40 -2.18 -0.36
C GLY A 601 8.58 -1.71 -1.81
N TYR A 602 8.42 -0.42 -2.12
CA TYR A 602 8.30 0.09 -3.49
C TYR A 602 9.59 0.65 -4.10
N SER A 603 10.77 0.44 -3.49
CA SER A 603 12.04 0.85 -4.12
C SER A 603 12.26 0.09 -5.43
N SER A 604 12.50 0.80 -6.53
CA SER A 604 12.49 0.25 -7.90
C SER A 604 11.16 -0.42 -8.24
N GLY A 605 10.06 0.14 -7.74
CA GLY A 605 8.74 -0.49 -7.73
C GLY A 605 7.58 0.49 -7.78
N TYR A 606 7.79 1.81 -7.65
CA TYR A 606 6.67 2.75 -7.66
C TYR A 606 5.93 2.79 -9.01
N TYR A 607 6.61 2.46 -10.12
CA TYR A 607 5.98 2.30 -11.43
C TYR A 607 4.85 1.24 -11.45
N SER A 608 4.84 0.32 -10.47
CA SER A 608 3.85 -0.75 -10.35
C SER A 608 2.42 -0.22 -10.34
N TYR A 609 2.15 0.98 -9.80
CA TYR A 609 0.82 1.58 -9.83
C TYR A 609 0.31 1.84 -11.26
N LYS A 610 1.15 2.46 -12.11
CA LYS A 610 0.79 2.72 -13.52
C LYS A 610 0.84 1.44 -14.35
N TRP A 611 1.74 0.52 -14.03
CA TRP A 611 1.82 -0.78 -14.69
C TRP A 611 0.57 -1.63 -14.43
N ALA A 612 0.13 -1.69 -13.17
CA ALA A 612 -1.09 -2.38 -12.79
C ALA A 612 -2.33 -1.67 -13.32
N GLU A 613 -2.34 -0.34 -13.45
CA GLU A 613 -3.47 0.38 -14.07
C GLU A 613 -3.75 -0.10 -15.50
N VAL A 614 -2.72 -0.50 -16.25
CA VAL A 614 -2.90 -1.10 -17.59
C VAL A 614 -3.60 -2.45 -17.50
N LEU A 615 -3.21 -3.29 -16.53
CA LEU A 615 -3.84 -4.57 -16.27
C LEU A 615 -5.29 -4.37 -15.80
N ASP A 616 -5.51 -3.41 -14.89
CA ASP A 616 -6.82 -3.09 -14.32
C ASP A 616 -7.78 -2.61 -15.41
N ALA A 617 -7.36 -1.63 -16.22
CA ALA A 617 -8.24 -1.05 -17.24
C ALA A 617 -8.70 -2.11 -18.25
N ASP A 618 -7.81 -3.01 -18.67
CA ASP A 618 -8.16 -4.10 -19.58
C ASP A 618 -8.96 -5.23 -18.88
N ALA A 619 -8.69 -5.52 -17.60
CA ALA A 619 -9.47 -6.46 -16.82
C ALA A 619 -10.91 -5.98 -16.60
N PHE A 620 -11.11 -4.72 -16.23
CA PHE A 620 -12.43 -4.15 -16.04
C PHE A 620 -13.19 -3.96 -17.35
N ALA A 621 -12.50 -3.64 -18.45
CA ALA A 621 -13.11 -3.64 -19.77
C ALA A 621 -13.77 -4.99 -20.10
N TYR A 622 -13.17 -6.10 -19.70
CA TYR A 622 -13.77 -7.43 -19.88
C TYR A 622 -15.04 -7.64 -19.03
N PHE A 623 -15.08 -7.10 -17.81
CA PHE A 623 -16.32 -7.03 -17.02
C PHE A 623 -17.38 -6.17 -17.72
N GLN A 624 -17.03 -4.98 -18.22
CA GLN A 624 -17.97 -4.12 -18.96
C GLN A 624 -18.53 -4.80 -20.21
N GLU A 625 -17.71 -5.53 -20.97
CA GLU A 625 -18.12 -6.28 -22.17
C GLU A 625 -19.17 -7.37 -21.86
N LYS A 626 -19.14 -7.94 -20.65
CA LYS A 626 -19.98 -9.08 -20.24
C LYS A 626 -21.06 -8.75 -19.21
N GLY A 627 -21.02 -7.55 -18.64
CA GLY A 627 -21.77 -7.11 -17.45
C GLY A 627 -20.89 -7.11 -16.21
N ILE A 628 -20.91 -6.02 -15.43
CA ILE A 628 -19.96 -5.82 -14.32
C ILE A 628 -20.19 -6.77 -13.12
N PHE A 629 -21.33 -7.47 -13.07
CA PHE A 629 -21.61 -8.57 -12.14
C PHE A 629 -21.67 -9.94 -12.83
N ASN A 630 -21.00 -10.09 -13.98
CA ASN A 630 -20.98 -11.35 -14.70
C ASN A 630 -20.24 -12.44 -13.91
N HIS A 631 -20.97 -13.50 -13.51
CA HIS A 631 -20.45 -14.59 -12.70
C HIS A 631 -19.34 -15.39 -13.41
N GLU A 632 -19.38 -15.55 -14.73
CA GLU A 632 -18.33 -16.27 -15.47
C GLU A 632 -17.01 -15.49 -15.43
N VAL A 633 -17.05 -14.18 -15.67
CA VAL A 633 -15.86 -13.32 -15.59
C VAL A 633 -15.34 -13.25 -14.16
N ALA A 634 -16.22 -13.10 -13.17
CA ALA A 634 -15.85 -13.08 -11.76
C ALA A 634 -15.22 -14.41 -11.30
N THR A 635 -15.76 -15.55 -11.74
CA THR A 635 -15.18 -16.88 -11.49
C THR A 635 -13.79 -17.00 -12.13
N LYS A 636 -13.61 -16.56 -13.38
CA LYS A 636 -12.29 -16.55 -14.02
C LYS A 636 -11.29 -15.66 -13.29
N PHE A 637 -11.73 -14.50 -12.82
CA PHE A 637 -10.87 -13.59 -12.05
C PHE A 637 -10.48 -14.20 -10.70
N LYS A 638 -11.44 -14.78 -9.98
CA LYS A 638 -11.18 -15.52 -8.74
C LYS A 638 -10.19 -16.67 -8.96
N ASP A 639 -10.47 -17.55 -9.92
CA ASP A 639 -9.74 -18.81 -10.09
C ASP A 639 -8.35 -18.63 -10.70
N ASN A 640 -8.09 -17.51 -11.38
CA ASN A 640 -6.80 -17.24 -12.03
C ASN A 640 -6.02 -16.09 -11.40
N VAL A 641 -6.65 -15.20 -10.63
CA VAL A 641 -5.99 -14.07 -9.98
C VAL A 641 -6.08 -14.21 -8.47
N LEU A 642 -7.27 -14.05 -7.88
CA LEU A 642 -7.42 -13.92 -6.43
C LEU A 642 -7.04 -15.19 -5.64
N SER A 643 -7.33 -16.38 -6.17
CA SER A 643 -7.06 -17.63 -5.46
C SER A 643 -5.65 -18.17 -5.66
N LYS A 644 -4.90 -17.61 -6.62
CA LYS A 644 -3.64 -18.19 -7.10
C LYS A 644 -2.42 -17.67 -6.38
N GLY A 645 -2.48 -16.47 -5.80
CA GLY A 645 -1.31 -15.82 -5.24
C GLY A 645 -0.09 -15.95 -6.16
N GLY A 646 1.08 -16.22 -5.59
CA GLY A 646 2.35 -16.37 -6.29
C GLY A 646 2.62 -17.75 -6.88
N THR A 647 1.61 -18.59 -7.16
CA THR A 647 1.79 -19.98 -7.61
C THR A 647 2.25 -20.14 -9.07
N GLU A 648 2.05 -19.12 -9.89
CA GLU A 648 2.44 -19.08 -11.31
C GLU A 648 2.91 -17.67 -11.71
N LEU A 649 3.51 -17.55 -12.90
CA LEU A 649 3.90 -16.25 -13.43
C LEU A 649 2.65 -15.36 -13.66
N PRO A 650 2.66 -14.09 -13.19
CA PRO A 650 1.50 -13.21 -13.29
C PRO A 650 0.92 -13.04 -14.69
N MET A 651 1.77 -12.95 -15.72
CA MET A 651 1.32 -12.80 -17.10
C MET A 651 0.57 -14.04 -17.60
N GLU A 652 0.97 -15.24 -17.16
CA GLU A 652 0.28 -16.48 -17.51
C GLU A 652 -1.07 -16.57 -16.81
N LEU A 653 -1.14 -16.18 -15.53
CA LEU A 653 -2.38 -16.03 -14.79
C LEU A 653 -3.34 -15.03 -15.46
N TYR A 654 -2.83 -13.87 -15.85
CA TYR A 654 -3.60 -12.84 -16.54
C TYR A 654 -4.14 -13.35 -17.88
N LYS A 655 -3.32 -14.03 -18.70
CA LYS A 655 -3.76 -14.64 -19.97
C LYS A 655 -4.85 -15.69 -19.77
N LYS A 656 -4.78 -16.51 -18.71
CA LYS A 656 -5.83 -17.49 -18.40
C LYS A 656 -7.15 -16.80 -18.02
N PHE A 657 -7.09 -15.68 -17.30
CA PHE A 657 -8.27 -14.87 -16.99
C PHE A 657 -8.84 -14.17 -18.23
N ARG A 658 -8.01 -13.36 -18.91
CA ARG A 658 -8.41 -12.40 -19.93
C ARG A 658 -8.51 -13.00 -21.33
N GLY A 659 -7.75 -14.06 -21.61
CA GLY A 659 -7.59 -14.67 -22.93
C GLY A 659 -6.53 -14.01 -23.82
N GLN A 660 -5.91 -12.91 -23.38
CA GLN A 660 -4.89 -12.15 -24.11
C GLN A 660 -3.96 -11.41 -23.14
N GLU A 661 -2.89 -10.83 -23.67
CA GLU A 661 -2.05 -9.85 -22.95
C GLU A 661 -2.80 -8.52 -22.76
N PRO A 662 -2.51 -7.75 -21.70
CA PRO A 662 -3.14 -6.47 -21.44
C PRO A 662 -2.79 -5.44 -22.53
N LYS A 663 -3.69 -4.48 -22.74
CA LYS A 663 -3.57 -3.44 -23.78
C LYS A 663 -3.50 -2.06 -23.15
N VAL A 664 -2.43 -1.32 -23.43
CA VAL A 664 -2.21 0.06 -22.91
C VAL A 664 -3.31 1.02 -23.39
N GLU A 665 -3.92 0.74 -24.54
CA GLU A 665 -5.01 1.52 -25.10
C GLU A 665 -6.22 1.60 -24.16
N ALA A 666 -6.46 0.58 -23.32
CA ALA A 666 -7.55 0.60 -22.35
C ALA A 666 -7.31 1.71 -21.30
N LEU A 667 -6.09 1.82 -20.78
CA LEU A 667 -5.70 2.87 -19.84
C LEU A 667 -5.79 4.25 -20.49
N LEU A 668 -5.23 4.41 -21.70
CA LEU A 668 -5.24 5.71 -22.39
C LEU A 668 -6.66 6.20 -22.67
N LYS A 669 -7.56 5.30 -23.08
CA LYS A 669 -8.96 5.63 -23.30
C LYS A 669 -9.66 6.00 -21.99
N ARG A 670 -9.39 5.28 -20.90
CA ARG A 670 -9.93 5.60 -19.57
C ARG A 670 -9.49 6.97 -19.10
N ALA A 671 -8.21 7.28 -19.30
CA ALA A 671 -7.62 8.56 -18.92
C ALA A 671 -8.02 9.73 -19.83
N GLY A 672 -8.84 9.50 -20.87
CA GLY A 672 -9.22 10.53 -21.84
C GLY A 672 -8.04 11.05 -22.69
N LEU A 673 -6.97 10.26 -22.83
CA LEU A 673 -5.74 10.64 -23.52
C LEU A 673 -5.70 10.26 -25.01
N VAL A 674 -6.70 9.51 -25.50
CA VAL A 674 -6.86 9.09 -26.91
C VAL A 674 -8.30 9.06 -27.36
#